data_AF-A0A1J4W3Q1-F1
#
_entry.id   AF-A0A1J4W3Q1-F1
#
_cell.length_a   1.000
_cell.length_b   1.000
_cell.length_c   1.000
_cell.angle_alpha   90.00
_cell.angle_beta   90.00
_cell.angle_gamma   90.00
#
_symmetry.space_group_name_H-M   'P 1'
#
loop_
_entity.id
_entity.type
_entity.pdbx_description
1 polymer ?
#
loop_
_entity_poly.entity_id
_entity_poly.type
_entity_poly.pdbx_seq_one_letter_code
_entity_poly.pdbx_strand_id
1 'polypeptide(L)'
;MGKRWMLLGVLFVVVLAVNASAINVCTAEELDAVRNNLTADYVQVCDIDLEVFGEWTPIGGDNNEFTGTYDGKGHKISGLVHNSANSVSVGLFGGLGSTAIVSNVRLESASIIVSGTFSKWTGGIAGYSDGTIRDSSVSGVVVGYHDVGGLVGYLGRNGIIERSFSTANVEGGDVTGGLVGLTHIAGNPQVIDSYSNGSVTSSVNRAGGLIGDISNATVTNSYSSGFVSSPHWAGGLIGGVGGGLITSSYWDKESGGQTTSAGGVGKTTAQMKQQSTFQNWDFANVWNIVNEETYPWLKWEGAQDFACSSQDQKILGISAVTNAHGEIANQNNYLIDICYDDIFGVKYSGATRDCTIEGKVLRLSGDTNAHGEIIEESTGSYSDVCYGDLDCNSISLTEQCDIANGQREVISLSGNTNAHMETADADGFQSGYKVCCYSGQSGGGPGEITYVEWQDAFGSKITETNKGRTVTVYAETTAEDGTIIEFDVWDDDGIFGRDIIFGKDGFGGSLVGSIENGLASSSFKITNEIVDSAGGEIDCKDGLEFYFEARIPDSSMESGLLTVSCEEGDNEPPRANITSPTHRGIYFTNVPILFNQSSFDPENNIINFLWVVEKNGELFFEDTRESFYYSFDQNDADQYTITLRVEDEYGLYDEDQVSIIVTASPGMMAYINEPFHQAVLRDLDLKFRFNASDSYVINTVQGNFSNNCDYYIECTGGNCPPKTENSPNGCNKDKLDVSPPLDVGFNDGNLLFSWRFYDEVLDNPIMEIDRVTGITAFGVSSHNFNDKNIGLNLKFDNGTGDLVIDKNTNREFTLVDGRQCIEGGRTWLELDENGFVIGEYDTLNNPDACKGVDGTAGTGDDCCPALMKCVDGEGCVSDEGSDITSCGDYETSGQCFTDEYGIGRLPEPVDPMWDTLNCGGLDENGRIVQCECDWDTDDDECGLKASYRDSGGGNNACEENTCLVTYEEGQCDNGFMEIYVNAKWEGGECDKGVGEDECNEFGGTHIVPCGRPIIELPFFGGVQFAIALIVIFIIYYVFFRTKKRK
;
A
#
# COMPACT_ATOMS: atom_id res chain seq x y z
N MET A 1 -27.05 17.63 -57.40
CA MET A 1 -28.33 18.33 -57.67
C MET A 1 -29.45 17.31 -57.58
N GLY A 2 -30.45 17.34 -56.71
CA GLY A 2 -30.82 18.27 -55.65
C GLY A 2 -32.35 18.30 -55.48
N LYS A 3 -32.83 17.99 -54.26
CA LYS A 3 -33.98 18.59 -53.52
C LYS A 3 -35.40 18.42 -54.08
N ARG A 4 -36.50 18.44 -53.29
CA ARG A 4 -36.85 18.29 -51.85
C ARG A 4 -38.39 18.42 -51.81
N TRP A 5 -39.04 17.90 -50.77
CA TRP A 5 -40.49 18.00 -50.49
C TRP A 5 -40.85 19.07 -49.44
N MET A 6 -42.14 19.43 -49.43
CA MET A 6 -42.98 20.20 -48.47
C MET A 6 -43.24 19.42 -47.14
N LEU A 7 -43.92 19.88 -46.07
CA LEU A 7 -45.33 20.39 -45.95
C LEU A 7 -45.67 20.75 -44.48
N LEU A 8 -46.84 21.38 -44.26
CA LEU A 8 -47.45 21.79 -42.97
C LEU A 8 -48.98 21.55 -43.04
N GLY A 9 -49.66 21.04 -41.99
CA GLY A 9 -51.15 21.02 -41.92
C GLY A 9 -51.88 20.10 -40.89
N VAL A 10 -52.39 20.73 -39.82
CA VAL A 10 -53.54 20.55 -38.85
C VAL A 10 -54.56 19.34 -38.91
N LEU A 11 -54.89 18.68 -37.76
CA LEU A 11 -56.27 18.42 -37.19
C LEU A 11 -56.32 17.60 -35.85
N PHE A 12 -57.35 17.85 -35.02
CA PHE A 12 -57.75 17.28 -33.69
C PHE A 12 -57.98 15.74 -33.59
N VAL A 13 -57.54 15.06 -32.51
CA VAL A 13 -58.07 13.77 -31.96
C VAL A 13 -57.71 13.59 -30.45
N VAL A 14 -58.72 13.22 -29.63
CA VAL A 14 -58.73 12.45 -28.35
C VAL A 14 -57.54 12.61 -27.37
N VAL A 15 -57.83 13.09 -26.15
CA VAL A 15 -56.98 12.87 -24.96
C VAL A 15 -57.12 11.40 -24.56
N LEU A 16 -56.38 10.54 -25.25
CA LEU A 16 -55.83 9.34 -24.66
C LEU A 16 -54.57 9.83 -23.95
N ALA A 17 -54.42 9.49 -22.67
CA ALA A 17 -53.13 9.53 -22.02
C ALA A 17 -52.21 8.59 -22.82
N VAL A 18 -51.50 9.15 -23.78
CA VAL A 18 -50.29 8.55 -24.29
C VAL A 18 -49.32 8.73 -23.14
N ASN A 19 -49.04 7.65 -22.40
CA ASN A 19 -47.83 7.59 -21.59
C ASN A 19 -46.68 7.96 -22.54
N ALA A 20 -46.16 9.17 -22.40
CA ALA A 20 -44.88 9.48 -23.00
C ALA A 20 -43.90 8.50 -22.38
N SER A 21 -43.27 7.64 -23.18
CA SER A 21 -42.18 6.82 -22.67
C SER A 21 -41.11 7.75 -22.13
N ALA A 22 -40.51 7.40 -20.99
CA ALA A 22 -39.37 8.13 -20.48
C ALA A 22 -38.28 8.27 -21.56
N ILE A 23 -37.57 9.39 -21.53
CA ILE A 23 -36.51 9.71 -22.48
C ILE A 23 -35.23 9.03 -22.00
N ASN A 24 -34.66 8.17 -22.83
CA ASN A 24 -33.40 7.50 -22.50
C ASN A 24 -32.23 8.50 -22.53
N VAL A 25 -31.29 8.34 -21.61
CA VAL A 25 -30.05 9.10 -21.51
C VAL A 25 -28.88 8.11 -21.43
N CYS A 26 -27.99 8.15 -22.40
CA CYS A 26 -26.83 7.25 -22.48
C CYS A 26 -25.51 8.02 -22.70
N THR A 27 -25.54 9.27 -23.15
CA THR A 27 -24.33 10.09 -23.36
C THR A 27 -24.34 11.38 -22.55
N ALA A 28 -23.16 11.97 -22.40
CA ALA A 28 -22.96 13.26 -21.74
C ALA A 28 -23.80 14.38 -22.40
N GLU A 29 -23.91 14.40 -23.73
CA GLU A 29 -24.74 15.38 -24.46
C GLU A 29 -26.24 15.16 -24.26
N GLU A 30 -26.68 13.91 -24.09
CA GLU A 30 -28.08 13.60 -23.78
C GLU A 30 -28.43 14.03 -22.36
N LEU A 31 -27.51 13.85 -21.40
CA LEU A 31 -27.65 14.34 -20.04
C LEU A 31 -27.66 15.88 -20.02
N ASP A 32 -26.76 16.53 -20.76
CA ASP A 32 -26.80 17.98 -20.97
C ASP A 32 -28.15 18.43 -21.54
N ALA A 33 -28.72 17.68 -22.48
CA ALA A 33 -29.99 18.03 -23.12
C ALA A 33 -31.22 17.95 -22.18
N VAL A 34 -31.12 17.32 -21.00
CA VAL A 34 -32.18 17.33 -19.97
C VAL A 34 -32.61 18.75 -19.62
N ARG A 35 -31.67 19.71 -19.62
CA ARG A 35 -31.96 21.13 -19.34
C ARG A 35 -32.96 21.79 -20.31
N ASN A 36 -33.22 21.16 -21.46
CA ASN A 36 -34.15 21.67 -22.46
C ASN A 36 -35.62 21.28 -22.17
N ASN A 37 -35.87 20.29 -21.30
CA ASN A 37 -37.23 19.89 -20.92
C ASN A 37 -37.30 19.38 -19.47
N LEU A 38 -37.19 20.32 -18.54
CA LEU A 38 -37.11 20.08 -17.09
C LEU A 38 -38.33 19.40 -16.43
N THR A 39 -39.42 19.17 -17.17
CA THR A 39 -40.65 18.55 -16.66
C THR A 39 -40.85 17.12 -17.15
N ALA A 40 -39.97 16.60 -18.00
CA ALA A 40 -40.08 15.26 -18.57
C ALA A 40 -39.51 14.17 -17.65
N ASP A 41 -39.86 12.92 -17.96
CA ASP A 41 -39.30 11.75 -17.30
C ASP A 41 -38.12 11.22 -18.12
N TYR A 42 -37.01 10.96 -17.44
CA TYR A 42 -35.74 10.51 -17.98
C TYR A 42 -35.30 9.22 -17.31
N VAL A 43 -34.69 8.32 -18.09
CA VAL A 43 -34.10 7.07 -17.61
C VAL A 43 -32.71 6.96 -18.18
N GLN A 44 -31.71 6.86 -17.31
CA GLN A 44 -30.36 6.54 -17.72
C GLN A 44 -30.28 5.06 -18.12
N VAL A 45 -29.56 4.77 -19.21
CA VAL A 45 -29.43 3.40 -19.74
C VAL A 45 -27.97 3.00 -20.02
N CYS A 46 -27.03 3.86 -19.66
CA CYS A 46 -25.58 3.67 -19.78
C CYS A 46 -24.86 4.48 -18.70
N ASP A 47 -23.62 4.13 -18.39
CA ASP A 47 -22.71 5.01 -17.66
C ASP A 47 -22.37 6.27 -18.49
N ILE A 48 -22.24 7.41 -17.81
CA ILE A 48 -22.06 8.72 -18.43
C ILE A 48 -20.82 9.40 -17.86
N ASP A 49 -19.86 9.72 -18.72
CA ASP A 49 -18.68 10.51 -18.36
C ASP A 49 -18.84 11.98 -18.79
N LEU A 50 -18.81 12.89 -17.82
CA LEU A 50 -18.94 14.33 -18.02
C LEU A 50 -17.60 15.05 -18.25
N GLU A 51 -16.45 14.36 -18.21
CA GLU A 51 -15.14 14.98 -18.46
C GLU A 51 -15.08 15.72 -19.81
N VAL A 52 -15.86 15.24 -20.80
CA VAL A 52 -15.97 15.84 -22.13
C VAL A 52 -16.39 17.33 -22.11
N PHE A 53 -17.05 17.80 -21.05
CA PHE A 53 -17.45 19.20 -20.90
C PHE A 53 -16.40 20.06 -20.22
N GLY A 54 -15.52 19.49 -19.39
CA GLY A 54 -14.55 20.20 -18.54
C GLY A 54 -15.17 21.07 -17.44
N GLU A 55 -16.27 21.78 -17.70
CA GLU A 55 -17.03 22.61 -16.75
C GLU A 55 -18.53 22.32 -16.90
N TRP A 56 -19.11 21.68 -15.89
CA TRP A 56 -20.52 21.34 -15.86
C TRP A 56 -21.37 22.56 -15.48
N THR A 57 -22.39 22.83 -16.30
CA THR A 57 -23.45 23.77 -15.94
C THR A 57 -24.60 23.00 -15.30
N PRO A 58 -25.00 23.28 -14.05
CA PRO A 58 -26.07 22.56 -13.37
C PRO A 58 -27.38 22.52 -14.16
N ILE A 59 -28.09 21.38 -14.10
CA ILE A 59 -29.42 21.23 -14.70
C ILE A 59 -30.47 21.90 -13.79
N GLY A 60 -31.19 22.88 -14.33
CA GLY A 60 -32.15 23.66 -13.55
C GLY A 60 -31.50 24.63 -12.54
N GLY A 61 -32.31 25.34 -11.76
CA GLY A 61 -31.84 26.30 -10.74
C GLY A 61 -32.96 27.16 -10.14
N ASP A 62 -32.60 28.19 -9.36
CA ASP A 62 -33.48 29.00 -8.49
C ASP A 62 -34.79 29.56 -9.10
N ASN A 63 -34.90 29.66 -10.43
CA ASN A 63 -36.10 30.16 -11.12
C ASN A 63 -36.57 29.24 -12.26
N ASN A 64 -35.96 28.06 -12.40
CA ASN A 64 -36.25 27.09 -13.44
C ASN A 64 -35.81 25.71 -12.95
N GLU A 65 -36.50 25.22 -11.92
CA GLU A 65 -36.18 23.96 -11.26
C GLU A 65 -36.52 22.77 -12.16
N PHE A 66 -35.74 21.69 -12.03
CA PHE A 66 -36.15 20.40 -12.54
C PHE A 66 -37.35 19.89 -11.73
N THR A 67 -38.42 19.44 -12.40
CA THR A 67 -39.69 19.02 -11.78
C THR A 67 -40.20 17.68 -12.29
N GLY A 68 -39.50 17.08 -13.26
CA GLY A 68 -39.77 15.74 -13.78
C GLY A 68 -39.09 14.62 -12.98
N THR A 69 -38.92 13.47 -13.62
CA THR A 69 -38.24 12.30 -13.04
C THR A 69 -36.89 12.08 -13.71
N TYR A 70 -35.84 11.81 -12.96
CA TYR A 70 -34.58 11.28 -13.47
C TYR A 70 -34.24 9.98 -12.72
N ASP A 71 -34.37 8.85 -13.41
CA ASP A 71 -34.00 7.54 -12.88
C ASP A 71 -32.65 7.11 -13.44
N GLY A 72 -31.59 7.14 -12.62
CA GLY A 72 -30.23 6.76 -13.00
C GLY A 72 -30.05 5.26 -13.21
N LYS A 73 -31.03 4.42 -12.81
CA LYS A 73 -31.01 2.95 -12.91
C LYS A 73 -29.81 2.24 -12.27
N GLY A 74 -28.98 2.95 -11.50
CA GLY A 74 -27.77 2.40 -10.88
C GLY A 74 -26.52 2.62 -11.72
N HIS A 75 -26.66 3.18 -12.93
CA HIS A 75 -25.54 3.58 -13.77
C HIS A 75 -24.78 4.75 -13.15
N LYS A 76 -23.49 4.81 -13.49
CA LYS A 76 -22.54 5.81 -13.01
C LYS A 76 -22.64 7.09 -13.82
N ILE A 77 -22.44 8.20 -13.13
CA ILE A 77 -22.11 9.49 -13.73
C ILE A 77 -20.74 9.88 -13.15
N SER A 78 -19.73 10.03 -14.00
CA SER A 78 -18.37 10.39 -13.59
C SER A 78 -17.92 11.71 -14.23
N GLY A 79 -16.76 12.22 -13.82
CA GLY A 79 -16.14 13.37 -14.50
C GLY A 79 -16.84 14.71 -14.28
N LEU A 80 -17.75 14.83 -13.31
CA LEU A 80 -18.43 16.08 -13.01
C LEU A 80 -17.43 17.07 -12.41
N VAL A 81 -17.07 18.11 -13.17
CA VAL A 81 -16.23 19.21 -12.71
C VAL A 81 -17.02 20.51 -12.71
N HIS A 82 -16.99 21.27 -11.61
CA HIS A 82 -17.55 22.63 -11.55
C HIS A 82 -16.59 23.56 -10.81
N ASN A 83 -16.19 24.66 -11.45
CA ASN A 83 -15.25 25.63 -10.89
C ASN A 83 -15.65 27.08 -11.22
N SER A 84 -16.62 27.61 -10.47
CA SER A 84 -17.17 28.96 -10.70
C SER A 84 -17.36 29.75 -9.42
N ALA A 85 -16.80 30.97 -9.38
CA ALA A 85 -16.89 31.88 -8.23
C ALA A 85 -18.27 32.58 -8.07
N ASN A 86 -19.18 32.45 -9.04
CA ASN A 86 -20.43 33.25 -9.11
C ASN A 86 -21.72 32.40 -9.22
N SER A 87 -21.63 31.09 -8.97
CA SER A 87 -22.79 30.21 -9.01
C SER A 87 -23.60 30.29 -7.71
N VAL A 88 -24.93 30.44 -7.79
CA VAL A 88 -25.79 30.55 -6.60
C VAL A 88 -26.15 29.18 -6.03
N SER A 89 -26.47 28.22 -6.92
CA SER A 89 -26.86 26.85 -6.56
C SER A 89 -26.16 25.85 -7.48
N VAL A 90 -25.37 24.93 -6.91
CA VAL A 90 -24.42 24.07 -7.65
C VAL A 90 -24.61 22.60 -7.32
N GLY A 91 -24.54 21.76 -8.35
CA GLY A 91 -24.57 20.30 -8.33
C GLY A 91 -24.74 19.74 -9.74
N LEU A 92 -24.98 18.43 -9.87
CA LEU A 92 -25.51 17.86 -11.12
C LEU A 92 -26.77 18.63 -11.56
N PHE A 93 -27.66 18.88 -10.60
CA PHE A 93 -28.80 19.78 -10.70
C PHE A 93 -28.55 21.07 -9.90
N GLY A 94 -28.95 22.21 -10.47
CA GLY A 94 -28.95 23.47 -9.71
C GLY A 94 -30.10 23.52 -8.72
N GLY A 95 -31.27 23.02 -9.10
CA GLY A 95 -32.47 23.04 -8.24
C GLY A 95 -33.49 21.97 -8.63
N LEU A 96 -33.95 21.21 -7.64
CA LEU A 96 -35.04 20.25 -7.74
C LEU A 96 -36.31 20.84 -7.11
N GLY A 97 -37.37 20.94 -7.88
CA GLY A 97 -38.67 21.44 -7.41
C GLY A 97 -39.50 20.38 -6.71
N SER A 98 -40.62 20.78 -6.11
CA SER A 98 -41.44 19.93 -5.23
C SER A 98 -41.99 18.62 -5.82
N THR A 99 -42.03 18.48 -7.14
CA THR A 99 -42.48 17.24 -7.82
C THR A 99 -41.33 16.42 -8.39
N ALA A 100 -40.09 16.92 -8.28
CA ALA A 100 -38.92 16.26 -8.82
C ALA A 100 -38.66 14.94 -8.11
N ILE A 101 -38.33 13.92 -8.88
CA ILE A 101 -37.89 12.62 -8.37
C ILE A 101 -36.57 12.29 -9.04
N VAL A 102 -35.50 12.26 -8.26
CA VAL A 102 -34.18 11.79 -8.69
C VAL A 102 -33.91 10.49 -7.95
N SER A 103 -33.67 9.40 -8.68
CA SER A 103 -33.40 8.11 -8.04
C SER A 103 -32.34 7.29 -8.74
N ASN A 104 -31.67 6.39 -8.01
CA ASN A 104 -30.69 5.44 -8.59
C ASN A 104 -29.54 6.14 -9.33
N VAL A 105 -29.19 7.36 -8.90
CA VAL A 105 -28.05 8.12 -9.46
C VAL A 105 -26.81 7.84 -8.62
N ARG A 106 -25.74 7.35 -9.27
CA ARG A 106 -24.42 7.15 -8.67
C ARG A 106 -23.44 8.17 -9.27
N LEU A 107 -23.17 9.26 -8.56
CA LEU A 107 -22.22 10.27 -8.99
C LEU A 107 -20.83 9.95 -8.42
N GLU A 108 -19.91 9.47 -9.26
CA GLU A 108 -18.58 9.05 -8.85
C GLU A 108 -17.51 10.09 -9.18
N SER A 109 -16.58 10.31 -8.25
CA SER A 109 -15.41 11.19 -8.43
C SER A 109 -15.78 12.61 -8.87
N ALA A 110 -16.83 13.19 -8.27
CA ALA A 110 -17.20 14.58 -8.52
C ALA A 110 -16.13 15.55 -8.00
N SER A 111 -15.84 16.61 -8.75
CA SER A 111 -14.96 17.71 -8.35
C SER A 111 -15.71 19.04 -8.45
N ILE A 112 -16.44 19.37 -7.39
CA ILE A 112 -17.23 20.61 -7.30
C ILE A 112 -16.50 21.58 -6.40
N ILE A 113 -15.92 22.64 -6.97
CA ILE A 113 -15.13 23.63 -6.25
C ILE A 113 -15.70 25.03 -6.50
N VAL A 114 -16.28 25.63 -5.45
CA VAL A 114 -16.88 26.97 -5.53
C VAL A 114 -16.11 27.95 -4.66
N SER A 115 -15.12 28.61 -5.25
CA SER A 115 -14.12 29.47 -4.59
C SER A 115 -14.59 30.90 -4.25
N GLY A 116 -15.88 31.20 -4.39
CA GLY A 116 -16.47 32.52 -4.12
C GLY A 116 -17.48 32.51 -2.96
N THR A 117 -17.58 33.63 -2.24
CA THR A 117 -18.54 33.80 -1.12
C THR A 117 -19.99 34.05 -1.55
N PHE A 118 -20.26 34.09 -2.85
CA PHE A 118 -21.60 34.36 -3.41
C PHE A 118 -22.46 33.10 -3.55
N SER A 119 -21.87 31.92 -3.47
CA SER A 119 -22.61 30.66 -3.58
C SER A 119 -23.44 30.43 -2.34
N LYS A 120 -24.75 30.22 -2.55
CA LYS A 120 -25.67 29.96 -1.45
C LYS A 120 -25.66 28.48 -1.11
N TRP A 121 -25.79 27.63 -2.12
CA TRP A 121 -26.03 26.21 -1.93
C TRP A 121 -25.17 25.37 -2.85
N THR A 122 -24.40 24.45 -2.29
CA THR A 122 -23.54 23.55 -3.06
C THR A 122 -23.78 22.11 -2.59
N GLY A 123 -24.05 21.20 -3.52
CA GLY A 123 -24.00 19.77 -3.25
C GLY A 123 -23.78 18.92 -4.49
N GLY A 124 -23.42 17.65 -4.30
CA GLY A 124 -23.10 16.73 -5.40
C GLY A 124 -24.25 16.54 -6.39
N ILE A 125 -25.41 16.08 -5.89
CA ILE A 125 -26.58 15.88 -6.74
C ILE A 125 -27.31 17.20 -6.98
N ALA A 126 -27.53 18.00 -5.93
CA ALA A 126 -28.26 19.25 -6.07
C ALA A 126 -27.77 20.35 -5.14
N GLY A 127 -27.73 21.59 -5.63
CA GLY A 127 -27.56 22.74 -4.75
C GLY A 127 -28.80 22.92 -3.85
N TYR A 128 -29.98 22.99 -4.46
CA TYR A 128 -31.27 23.11 -3.77
C TYR A 128 -32.20 21.94 -4.11
N SER A 129 -32.91 21.39 -3.11
CA SER A 129 -33.93 20.37 -3.36
C SER A 129 -35.19 20.54 -2.49
N ASP A 130 -36.34 20.78 -3.12
CA ASP A 130 -37.68 20.62 -2.52
C ASP A 130 -38.34 19.28 -2.94
N GLY A 131 -37.66 18.48 -3.76
CA GLY A 131 -38.13 17.20 -4.30
C GLY A 131 -37.62 15.98 -3.54
N THR A 132 -37.74 14.79 -4.15
CA THR A 132 -37.26 13.51 -3.59
C THR A 132 -35.98 13.06 -4.27
N ILE A 133 -34.95 12.80 -3.48
CA ILE A 133 -33.74 12.08 -3.88
C ILE A 133 -33.74 10.74 -3.14
N ARG A 134 -33.58 9.62 -3.84
CA ARG A 134 -33.52 8.31 -3.20
C ARG A 134 -32.63 7.31 -3.90
N ASP A 135 -32.08 6.36 -3.16
CA ASP A 135 -31.25 5.29 -3.72
C ASP A 135 -30.06 5.88 -4.52
N SER A 136 -29.40 6.88 -3.96
CA SER A 136 -28.43 7.71 -4.67
C SER A 136 -27.16 7.97 -3.87
N SER A 137 -26.03 8.08 -4.55
CA SER A 137 -24.71 8.29 -3.95
C SER A 137 -23.89 9.38 -4.62
N VAL A 138 -22.97 9.97 -3.85
CA VAL A 138 -21.93 10.89 -4.32
C VAL A 138 -20.59 10.51 -3.70
N SER A 139 -19.53 10.45 -4.52
CA SER A 139 -18.13 10.41 -4.08
C SER A 139 -17.31 11.55 -4.71
N GLY A 140 -16.12 11.82 -4.18
CA GLY A 140 -15.23 12.88 -4.65
C GLY A 140 -15.11 14.06 -3.67
N VAL A 141 -15.18 15.29 -4.17
CA VAL A 141 -14.94 16.52 -3.41
C VAL A 141 -16.01 17.57 -3.69
N VAL A 142 -16.52 18.18 -2.62
CA VAL A 142 -17.51 19.26 -2.67
C VAL A 142 -17.04 20.44 -1.81
N VAL A 143 -16.55 21.49 -2.45
CA VAL A 143 -16.12 22.74 -1.81
C VAL A 143 -17.10 23.87 -2.13
N GLY A 144 -17.59 24.56 -1.10
CA GLY A 144 -18.43 25.74 -1.24
C GLY A 144 -18.31 26.74 -0.09
N TYR A 145 -19.22 27.72 -0.01
CA TYR A 145 -19.15 28.75 1.02
C TYR A 145 -20.31 28.74 2.02
N HIS A 146 -21.55 29.06 1.62
CA HIS A 146 -22.64 29.23 2.59
C HIS A 146 -23.21 27.91 3.13
N ASP A 147 -24.08 27.22 2.39
CA ASP A 147 -24.61 25.91 2.78
C ASP A 147 -24.05 24.83 1.84
N VAL A 148 -23.22 23.94 2.38
CA VAL A 148 -22.51 22.92 1.60
C VAL A 148 -22.86 21.54 2.13
N GLY A 149 -23.34 20.65 1.25
CA GLY A 149 -23.64 19.27 1.58
C GLY A 149 -23.06 18.31 0.56
N GLY A 150 -22.54 17.15 0.96
CA GLY A 150 -22.00 16.18 0.00
C GLY A 150 -23.03 15.74 -1.05
N LEU A 151 -24.29 15.59 -0.66
CA LEU A 151 -25.41 15.26 -1.56
C LEU A 151 -26.23 16.49 -1.96
N VAL A 152 -26.65 17.29 -0.97
CA VAL A 152 -27.52 18.46 -1.15
C VAL A 152 -27.07 19.66 -0.32
N GLY A 153 -26.90 20.83 -0.93
CA GLY A 153 -26.57 22.06 -0.18
C GLY A 153 -27.69 22.49 0.76
N TYR A 154 -28.90 22.70 0.21
CA TYR A 154 -30.09 23.13 0.95
C TYR A 154 -31.30 22.25 0.70
N LEU A 155 -31.82 21.63 1.78
CA LEU A 155 -33.02 20.81 1.75
C LEU A 155 -34.27 21.66 2.05
N GLY A 156 -35.08 21.85 1.03
CA GLY A 156 -36.32 22.64 1.01
C GLY A 156 -37.42 22.08 1.91
N ARG A 157 -38.54 22.81 1.96
CA ARG A 157 -39.70 22.58 2.85
C ARG A 157 -40.27 21.15 2.77
N ASN A 158 -40.26 20.57 1.58
CA ASN A 158 -40.81 19.24 1.26
C ASN A 158 -39.71 18.27 0.80
N GLY A 159 -38.45 18.65 0.91
CA GLY A 159 -37.33 17.84 0.45
C GLY A 159 -37.24 16.51 1.21
N ILE A 160 -37.05 15.42 0.48
CA ILE A 160 -36.89 14.07 1.02
C ILE A 160 -35.59 13.49 0.47
N ILE A 161 -34.74 13.01 1.37
CA ILE A 161 -33.57 12.19 1.06
C ILE A 161 -33.79 10.83 1.74
N GLU A 162 -33.75 9.76 0.97
CA GLU A 162 -34.06 8.40 1.45
C GLU A 162 -33.10 7.37 0.87
N ARG A 163 -32.51 6.49 1.70
CA ARG A 163 -31.59 5.43 1.20
C ARG A 163 -30.48 6.01 0.32
N SER A 164 -29.88 7.09 0.77
CA SER A 164 -28.81 7.79 0.03
C SER A 164 -27.61 8.05 0.91
N PHE A 165 -26.43 8.15 0.29
CA PHE A 165 -25.20 8.42 1.01
C PHE A 165 -24.22 9.33 0.28
N SER A 166 -23.23 9.81 1.01
CA SER A 166 -22.12 10.57 0.46
C SER A 166 -20.80 10.13 1.10
N THR A 167 -19.84 9.76 0.25
CA THR A 167 -18.44 9.54 0.65
C THR A 167 -17.55 10.72 0.27
N ALA A 168 -18.13 11.78 -0.32
CA ALA A 168 -17.38 12.95 -0.72
C ALA A 168 -16.80 13.72 0.47
N ASN A 169 -15.58 14.22 0.30
CA ASN A 169 -14.96 15.18 1.21
C ASN A 169 -15.62 16.55 1.00
N VAL A 170 -16.18 17.11 2.06
CA VAL A 170 -16.98 18.34 2.02
C VAL A 170 -16.27 19.47 2.76
N GLU A 171 -15.97 20.55 2.05
CA GLU A 171 -15.40 21.76 2.63
C GLU A 171 -16.37 22.94 2.43
N GLY A 172 -16.67 23.66 3.51
CA GLY A 172 -17.56 24.82 3.48
C GLY A 172 -17.03 26.00 4.27
N GLY A 173 -17.62 27.16 4.02
CA GLY A 173 -17.41 28.37 4.80
C GLY A 173 -18.24 28.37 6.08
N ASP A 174 -19.55 28.58 5.95
CA ASP A 174 -20.48 28.85 7.04
C ASP A 174 -21.10 27.55 7.59
N VAL A 175 -21.98 26.89 6.85
CA VAL A 175 -22.70 25.69 7.28
C VAL A 175 -22.37 24.50 6.36
N THR A 176 -21.70 23.50 6.91
CA THR A 176 -21.22 22.33 6.15
C THR A 176 -21.78 21.03 6.73
N GLY A 177 -22.31 20.15 5.89
CA GLY A 177 -22.71 18.80 6.29
C GLY A 177 -22.21 17.72 5.34
N GLY A 178 -21.95 16.51 5.85
CA GLY A 178 -21.46 15.41 5.01
C GLY A 178 -22.49 14.93 3.99
N LEU A 179 -23.78 15.02 4.30
CA LEU A 179 -24.88 14.71 3.37
C LEU A 179 -25.66 15.97 2.97
N VAL A 180 -26.07 16.78 3.96
CA VAL A 180 -26.90 17.98 3.76
C VAL A 180 -26.29 19.19 4.45
N GLY A 181 -26.17 20.33 3.79
CA GLY A 181 -25.71 21.57 4.44
C GLY A 181 -26.74 22.08 5.46
N LEU A 182 -27.86 22.63 4.97
CA LEU A 182 -28.91 23.26 5.78
C LEU A 182 -30.31 22.73 5.42
N THR A 183 -31.18 22.60 6.42
CA THR A 183 -32.61 22.26 6.20
C THR A 183 -33.53 23.45 6.43
N HIS A 184 -34.66 23.49 5.72
CA HIS A 184 -35.61 24.60 5.75
C HIS A 184 -36.37 24.74 7.09
N ILE A 185 -36.59 25.99 7.54
CA ILE A 185 -37.20 26.32 8.85
C ILE A 185 -38.68 25.93 9.02
N ALA A 186 -39.39 25.64 7.94
CA ALA A 186 -40.80 25.26 7.96
C ALA A 186 -41.07 24.06 7.06
N GLY A 187 -42.14 23.31 7.35
CA GLY A 187 -42.48 22.09 6.61
C GLY A 187 -42.07 20.84 7.37
N ASN A 188 -41.74 19.79 6.62
CA ASN A 188 -41.18 18.56 7.18
C ASN A 188 -40.14 17.99 6.20
N PRO A 189 -38.97 18.64 6.02
CA PRO A 189 -37.84 18.03 5.33
C PRO A 189 -37.45 16.72 6.01
N GLN A 190 -37.07 15.70 5.23
CA GLN A 190 -36.78 14.36 5.77
C GLN A 190 -35.44 13.83 5.27
N VAL A 191 -34.67 13.23 6.18
CA VAL A 191 -33.47 12.44 5.88
C VAL A 191 -33.65 11.07 6.55
N ILE A 192 -33.77 10.02 5.74
CA ILE A 192 -34.23 8.70 6.19
C ILE A 192 -33.28 7.64 5.63
N ASP A 193 -32.85 6.71 6.49
CA ASP A 193 -32.04 5.56 6.07
C ASP A 193 -30.81 5.99 5.25
N SER A 194 -30.04 6.96 5.75
CA SER A 194 -29.00 7.65 4.97
C SER A 194 -27.71 7.82 5.76
N TYR A 195 -26.58 7.95 5.08
CA TYR A 195 -25.31 8.14 5.78
C TYR A 195 -24.28 8.98 5.06
N SER A 196 -23.25 9.39 5.80
CA SER A 196 -22.06 10.04 5.25
C SER A 196 -20.80 9.55 5.94
N ASN A 197 -19.76 9.25 5.16
CA ASN A 197 -18.46 8.82 5.70
C ASN A 197 -17.27 9.67 5.21
N GLY A 198 -17.49 10.63 4.29
CA GLY A 198 -16.46 11.59 3.88
C GLY A 198 -16.19 12.65 4.96
N SER A 199 -14.99 13.24 4.92
CA SER A 199 -14.60 14.28 5.87
C SER A 199 -15.41 15.58 5.68
N VAL A 200 -15.69 16.31 6.76
CA VAL A 200 -16.51 17.54 6.75
C VAL A 200 -15.78 18.66 7.47
N THR A 201 -15.41 19.70 6.75
CA THR A 201 -14.72 20.88 7.30
C THR A 201 -15.52 22.15 7.07
N SER A 202 -15.72 22.94 8.11
CA SER A 202 -16.25 24.32 8.03
C SER A 202 -15.18 25.30 8.50
N SER A 203 -14.83 26.29 7.68
CA SER A 203 -13.80 27.29 8.03
C SER A 203 -14.32 28.44 8.90
N VAL A 204 -15.63 28.62 9.03
CA VAL A 204 -16.23 29.76 9.75
C VAL A 204 -17.09 29.36 10.94
N ASN A 205 -18.03 28.42 10.81
CA ASN A 205 -19.14 28.39 11.76
C ASN A 205 -19.64 27.00 12.20
N ARG A 206 -20.29 26.24 11.33
CA ARG A 206 -20.96 24.98 11.70
C ARG A 206 -20.55 23.85 10.78
N ALA A 207 -20.14 22.73 11.37
CA ALA A 207 -19.97 21.48 10.66
C ALA A 207 -20.75 20.35 11.34
N GLY A 208 -21.46 19.54 10.56
CA GLY A 208 -22.13 18.34 11.04
C GLY A 208 -21.78 17.13 10.19
N GLY A 209 -21.47 15.99 10.82
CA GLY A 209 -21.06 14.80 10.07
C GLY A 209 -22.09 14.35 9.03
N LEU A 210 -23.39 14.45 9.33
CA LEU A 210 -24.49 14.20 8.39
C LEU A 210 -25.16 15.50 7.91
N ILE A 211 -25.54 16.38 8.84
CA ILE A 211 -26.23 17.65 8.51
C ILE A 211 -25.58 18.82 9.23
N GLY A 212 -25.20 19.88 8.49
CA GLY A 212 -24.57 21.06 9.06
C GLY A 212 -25.45 21.80 10.06
N ASP A 213 -26.68 22.17 9.67
CA ASP A 213 -27.65 22.79 10.56
C ASP A 213 -29.09 22.35 10.24
N ILE A 214 -29.84 22.02 11.30
CA ILE A 214 -31.26 21.72 11.20
C ILE A 214 -32.07 22.91 11.68
N SER A 215 -32.68 23.67 10.77
CA SER A 215 -33.72 24.62 11.19
C SER A 215 -35.02 23.89 11.55
N ASN A 216 -35.41 22.89 10.76
CA ASN A 216 -36.49 21.95 11.07
C ASN A 216 -36.44 20.74 10.10
N ALA A 217 -36.27 19.51 10.61
CA ALA A 217 -36.32 18.29 9.79
C ALA A 217 -36.63 17.05 10.64
N THR A 218 -37.05 15.97 9.98
CA THR A 218 -37.09 14.62 10.59
C THR A 218 -35.89 13.83 10.08
N VAL A 219 -34.98 13.43 10.98
CA VAL A 219 -33.82 12.58 10.66
C VAL A 219 -34.02 11.24 11.33
N THR A 220 -34.02 10.15 10.56
CA THR A 220 -34.32 8.81 11.07
C THR A 220 -33.42 7.75 10.48
N ASN A 221 -32.93 6.85 11.33
CA ASN A 221 -32.10 5.71 10.91
C ASN A 221 -30.90 6.15 10.05
N SER A 222 -30.19 7.18 10.49
CA SER A 222 -29.11 7.76 9.69
C SER A 222 -27.84 7.84 10.50
N TYR A 223 -26.69 7.83 9.83
CA TYR A 223 -25.43 7.91 10.56
C TYR A 223 -24.33 8.69 9.86
N SER A 224 -23.32 9.09 10.62
CA SER A 224 -22.08 9.62 10.10
C SER A 224 -20.86 8.99 10.75
N SER A 225 -19.81 8.77 9.97
CA SER A 225 -18.52 8.24 10.44
C SER A 225 -17.31 9.04 9.97
N GLY A 226 -17.49 10.01 9.07
CA GLY A 226 -16.40 10.85 8.58
C GLY A 226 -15.96 11.89 9.60
N PHE A 227 -14.67 12.25 9.58
CA PHE A 227 -14.07 13.26 10.45
C PHE A 227 -14.75 14.63 10.28
N VAL A 228 -15.06 15.31 11.38
CA VAL A 228 -15.74 16.62 11.36
C VAL A 228 -14.90 17.68 12.06
N SER A 229 -14.69 18.84 11.42
CA SER A 229 -13.96 19.97 11.99
C SER A 229 -14.65 21.32 11.73
N SER A 230 -14.68 22.19 12.75
CA SER A 230 -15.17 23.57 12.66
C SER A 230 -14.66 24.40 13.84
N PRO A 231 -14.36 25.71 13.66
CA PRO A 231 -13.87 26.57 14.73
C PRO A 231 -14.91 26.94 15.80
N HIS A 232 -16.21 26.70 15.56
CA HIS A 232 -17.27 27.08 16.50
C HIS A 232 -18.16 25.92 16.91
N TRP A 233 -18.90 25.32 15.98
CA TRP A 233 -19.83 24.24 16.30
C TRP A 233 -19.61 23.04 15.37
N ALA A 234 -18.75 22.13 15.82
CA ALA A 234 -18.59 20.82 15.20
C ALA A 234 -19.47 19.80 15.92
N GLY A 235 -20.35 19.14 15.17
CA GLY A 235 -21.21 18.09 15.70
C GLY A 235 -21.01 16.78 14.95
N GLY A 236 -20.78 15.69 15.69
CA GLY A 236 -20.48 14.39 15.08
C GLY A 236 -21.55 13.90 14.12
N LEU A 237 -22.84 14.18 14.38
CA LEU A 237 -23.94 13.96 13.43
C LEU A 237 -24.50 15.28 12.89
N ILE A 238 -24.82 16.22 13.78
CA ILE A 238 -25.51 17.48 13.47
C ILE A 238 -24.75 18.65 14.09
N GLY A 239 -24.40 19.66 13.29
CA GLY A 239 -23.66 20.84 13.76
C GLY A 239 -24.52 21.79 14.61
N GLY A 240 -25.78 22.03 14.22
CA GLY A 240 -26.75 22.81 14.98
C GLY A 240 -28.20 22.35 14.80
N VAL A 241 -29.05 22.56 15.82
CA VAL A 241 -30.48 22.20 15.78
C VAL A 241 -31.33 23.34 16.34
N GLY A 242 -32.12 23.97 15.47
CA GLY A 242 -33.16 24.95 15.79
C GLY A 242 -34.56 24.34 15.98
N GLY A 243 -34.83 23.16 15.42
CA GLY A 243 -36.11 22.44 15.52
C GLY A 243 -36.06 21.08 14.80
N GLY A 244 -37.09 20.24 14.93
CA GLY A 244 -37.15 18.91 14.28
C GLY A 244 -37.02 17.71 15.22
N LEU A 245 -37.01 16.50 14.65
CA LEU A 245 -36.93 15.22 15.38
C LEU A 245 -35.79 14.37 14.82
N ILE A 246 -34.87 13.97 15.69
CA ILE A 246 -33.76 13.06 15.36
C ILE A 246 -33.96 11.77 16.15
N THR A 247 -34.12 10.64 15.45
CA THR A 247 -34.43 9.34 16.08
C THR A 247 -33.66 8.20 15.46
N SER A 248 -33.13 7.30 16.29
CA SER A 248 -32.36 6.13 15.83
C SER A 248 -31.20 6.51 14.89
N SER A 249 -30.58 7.65 15.12
CA SER A 249 -29.47 8.17 14.31
C SER A 249 -28.22 8.34 15.15
N TYR A 250 -27.06 8.01 14.57
CA TYR A 250 -25.83 7.80 15.32
C TYR A 250 -24.63 8.45 14.65
N TRP A 251 -23.59 8.77 15.41
CA TRP A 251 -22.31 9.09 14.81
C TRP A 251 -21.20 8.31 15.50
N ASP A 252 -20.11 8.11 14.77
CA ASP A 252 -18.89 7.57 15.33
C ASP A 252 -18.07 8.66 16.04
N LYS A 253 -17.78 8.44 17.32
CA LYS A 253 -17.00 9.39 18.13
C LYS A 253 -15.49 9.31 17.87
N GLU A 254 -15.01 8.18 17.35
CA GLU A 254 -13.60 7.90 17.12
C GLU A 254 -13.24 8.35 15.71
N SER A 255 -13.78 7.70 14.68
CA SER A 255 -13.54 8.10 13.27
C SER A 255 -14.08 9.48 12.93
N GLY A 256 -15.20 9.89 13.54
CA GLY A 256 -15.77 11.22 13.34
C GLY A 256 -15.03 12.35 14.08
N GLY A 257 -14.10 12.04 14.99
CA GLY A 257 -13.32 13.02 15.76
C GLY A 257 -14.14 13.90 16.73
N GLN A 258 -15.43 13.61 16.93
CA GLN A 258 -16.35 14.44 17.71
C GLN A 258 -16.99 13.68 18.87
N THR A 259 -16.79 14.18 20.09
CA THR A 259 -17.40 13.61 21.30
C THR A 259 -18.85 14.08 21.53
N THR A 260 -19.29 15.13 20.82
CA THR A 260 -20.62 15.73 20.97
C THR A 260 -21.28 16.02 19.62
N SER A 261 -22.61 16.22 19.64
CA SER A 261 -23.43 16.57 18.48
C SER A 261 -24.67 17.29 18.97
N ALA A 262 -25.25 18.18 18.16
CA ALA A 262 -26.50 18.86 18.50
C ALA A 262 -27.71 17.90 18.51
N GLY A 263 -27.61 16.73 17.88
CA GLY A 263 -28.61 15.67 17.88
C GLY A 263 -28.04 14.29 17.55
N GLY A 264 -28.82 13.23 17.79
CA GLY A 264 -28.41 11.83 17.62
C GLY A 264 -27.75 11.21 18.85
N VAL A 265 -27.14 10.05 18.70
CA VAL A 265 -26.41 9.35 19.78
C VAL A 265 -25.02 8.91 19.32
N GLY A 266 -23.97 9.37 20.00
CA GLY A 266 -22.59 9.00 19.70
C GLY A 266 -22.28 7.56 20.15
N LYS A 267 -21.57 6.84 19.30
CA LYS A 267 -21.13 5.45 19.48
C LYS A 267 -19.64 5.34 19.22
N THR A 268 -19.00 4.30 19.75
CA THR A 268 -17.61 3.97 19.37
C THR A 268 -17.62 3.22 18.03
N THR A 269 -16.48 3.11 17.36
CA THR A 269 -16.32 2.36 16.11
C THR A 269 -16.81 0.92 16.28
N ALA A 270 -16.36 0.26 17.34
CA ALA A 270 -16.81 -1.09 17.66
C ALA A 270 -18.33 -1.18 17.82
N GLN A 271 -19.00 -0.18 18.40
CA GLN A 271 -20.46 -0.17 18.53
C GLN A 271 -21.16 0.14 17.19
N MET A 272 -20.57 1.02 16.37
CA MET A 272 -21.08 1.36 15.04
C MET A 272 -20.99 0.18 14.07
N LYS A 273 -20.07 -0.77 14.31
CA LYS A 273 -19.94 -2.02 13.57
C LYS A 273 -20.77 -3.18 14.14
N GLN A 274 -21.74 -2.92 15.01
CA GLN A 274 -22.54 -3.95 15.66
C GLN A 274 -24.03 -3.76 15.37
N GLN A 275 -24.66 -4.72 14.69
CA GLN A 275 -26.08 -4.68 14.30
C GLN A 275 -26.99 -4.42 15.50
N SER A 276 -26.63 -4.98 16.67
CA SER A 276 -27.38 -4.82 17.92
C SER A 276 -27.45 -3.37 18.44
N THR A 277 -26.57 -2.49 17.96
CA THR A 277 -26.61 -1.04 18.22
C THR A 277 -27.80 -0.37 17.53
N PHE A 278 -28.25 -0.91 16.38
CA PHE A 278 -29.24 -0.34 15.48
C PHE A 278 -30.62 -1.02 15.62
N GLN A 279 -31.12 -1.11 16.86
CA GLN A 279 -32.30 -1.93 17.22
C GLN A 279 -33.61 -1.62 16.47
N ASN A 280 -33.69 -0.49 15.77
CA ASN A 280 -34.89 -0.04 15.04
C ASN A 280 -34.67 0.09 13.52
N TRP A 281 -33.54 -0.39 13.00
CA TRP A 281 -33.23 -0.34 11.58
C TRP A 281 -33.76 -1.58 10.86
N ASP A 282 -34.15 -1.42 9.60
CA ASP A 282 -34.62 -2.52 8.77
C ASP A 282 -33.45 -3.21 8.04
N PHE A 283 -32.86 -4.21 8.69
CA PHE A 283 -31.85 -5.08 8.07
C PHE A 283 -32.42 -6.16 7.14
N ALA A 284 -33.76 -6.28 7.07
CA ALA A 284 -34.38 -7.21 6.13
C ALA A 284 -34.40 -6.61 4.72
N ASN A 285 -34.69 -5.31 4.59
CA ASN A 285 -34.92 -4.69 3.27
C ASN A 285 -34.02 -3.50 2.95
N VAL A 286 -33.46 -2.80 3.95
CA VAL A 286 -32.80 -1.51 3.72
C VAL A 286 -31.30 -1.57 3.95
N TRP A 287 -30.89 -2.15 5.08
CA TRP A 287 -29.50 -2.16 5.52
C TRP A 287 -28.90 -3.56 5.50
N ASN A 288 -27.61 -3.63 5.20
CA ASN A 288 -26.72 -4.75 5.49
C ASN A 288 -25.73 -4.30 6.57
N ILE A 289 -25.19 -5.27 7.31
CA ILE A 289 -24.05 -5.08 8.21
C ILE A 289 -23.42 -6.45 8.49
N VAL A 290 -22.10 -6.49 8.51
CA VAL A 290 -21.32 -7.61 9.05
C VAL A 290 -20.77 -7.13 10.38
N ASN A 291 -21.18 -7.81 11.46
CA ASN A 291 -20.76 -7.44 12.81
C ASN A 291 -19.24 -7.45 12.92
N GLU A 292 -18.70 -6.45 13.63
CA GLU A 292 -17.26 -6.27 13.92
C GLU A 292 -16.43 -5.82 12.71
N GLU A 293 -16.88 -6.13 11.50
CA GLU A 293 -16.17 -5.80 10.26
C GLU A 293 -16.56 -4.42 9.69
N THR A 294 -17.85 -4.15 9.57
CA THR A 294 -18.38 -3.08 8.70
C THR A 294 -19.35 -2.15 9.42
N TYR A 295 -19.41 -0.90 8.96
CA TYR A 295 -20.56 -0.02 9.25
C TYR A 295 -21.80 -0.50 8.48
N PRO A 296 -23.03 -0.15 8.90
CA PRO A 296 -24.21 -0.44 8.09
C PRO A 296 -24.12 0.18 6.69
N TRP A 297 -24.43 -0.59 5.66
CA TRP A 297 -24.49 -0.08 4.27
C TRP A 297 -25.82 -0.45 3.63
N LEU A 298 -26.25 0.29 2.61
CA LEU A 298 -27.57 0.10 2.01
C LEU A 298 -27.55 -1.11 1.07
N LYS A 299 -28.63 -1.90 1.06
CA LYS A 299 -28.68 -3.13 0.25
C LYS A 299 -28.52 -2.89 -1.25
N TRP A 300 -28.97 -1.74 -1.75
CA TRP A 300 -28.82 -1.39 -3.17
C TRP A 300 -27.39 -1.01 -3.56
N GLU A 301 -26.50 -0.75 -2.59
CA GLU A 301 -25.07 -0.50 -2.87
C GLU A 301 -24.41 -1.74 -3.46
N GLY A 302 -24.82 -2.93 -3.02
CA GLY A 302 -24.36 -4.22 -3.55
C GLY A 302 -25.13 -4.70 -4.79
N ALA A 303 -26.14 -3.95 -5.27
CA ALA A 303 -26.83 -4.29 -6.50
C ALA A 303 -25.96 -3.89 -7.70
N GLN A 304 -25.31 -4.89 -8.30
CA GLN A 304 -24.61 -4.81 -9.58
C GLN A 304 -25.53 -4.22 -10.67
N ASP A 305 -24.93 -3.53 -11.64
CA ASP A 305 -25.62 -2.98 -12.80
C ASP A 305 -26.20 -4.16 -13.62
N PHE A 306 -27.52 -4.37 -13.61
CA PHE A 306 -28.13 -5.55 -14.23
C PHE A 306 -28.44 -5.36 -15.73
N ALA A 307 -27.89 -4.33 -16.37
CA ALA A 307 -28.07 -4.09 -17.80
C ALA A 307 -26.76 -4.37 -18.55
N CYS A 308 -26.81 -5.25 -19.54
CA CYS A 308 -25.60 -5.63 -20.27
C CYS A 308 -24.99 -4.44 -21.01
N SER A 309 -23.67 -4.46 -21.25
CA SER A 309 -23.00 -3.37 -21.97
C SER A 309 -23.54 -3.13 -23.40
N SER A 310 -24.26 -4.11 -23.96
CA SER A 310 -25.10 -3.93 -25.15
C SER A 310 -26.15 -5.05 -25.28
N GLN A 311 -27.19 -4.82 -26.08
CA GLN A 311 -28.22 -5.84 -26.35
C GLN A 311 -27.65 -7.15 -26.92
N ASP A 312 -26.55 -7.08 -27.66
CA ASP A 312 -25.93 -8.28 -28.23
C ASP A 312 -25.24 -9.13 -27.16
N GLN A 313 -24.91 -8.55 -26.00
CA GLN A 313 -24.34 -9.27 -24.85
C GLN A 313 -25.39 -9.97 -23.96
N LYS A 314 -26.68 -9.67 -24.16
CA LYS A 314 -27.78 -10.25 -23.38
C LYS A 314 -28.04 -11.71 -23.77
N ILE A 315 -27.91 -12.61 -22.79
CA ILE A 315 -28.26 -14.04 -22.89
C ILE A 315 -29.76 -14.23 -22.72
N LEU A 316 -30.33 -13.68 -21.64
CA LEU A 316 -31.77 -13.63 -21.38
C LEU A 316 -32.11 -12.49 -20.40
N GLY A 317 -33.40 -12.20 -20.21
CA GLY A 317 -33.87 -11.28 -19.17
C GLY A 317 -34.69 -12.00 -18.11
N ILE A 318 -34.66 -11.55 -16.86
CA ILE A 318 -35.46 -12.09 -15.75
C ILE A 318 -36.16 -10.99 -14.95
N SER A 319 -37.35 -11.29 -14.43
CA SER A 319 -38.24 -10.30 -13.82
C SER A 319 -37.81 -9.81 -12.43
N ALA A 320 -36.91 -10.51 -11.74
CA ALA A 320 -36.42 -10.25 -10.38
C ALA A 320 -35.11 -11.02 -10.14
N VAL A 321 -34.34 -10.67 -9.10
CA VAL A 321 -33.10 -11.39 -8.74
C VAL A 321 -33.36 -12.80 -8.21
N THR A 322 -34.53 -13.04 -7.59
CA THR A 322 -34.99 -14.35 -7.11
C THR A 322 -36.42 -14.62 -7.53
N ASN A 323 -36.80 -15.91 -7.60
CA ASN A 323 -38.16 -16.36 -7.89
C ASN A 323 -38.77 -15.75 -9.18
N ALA A 324 -37.94 -15.56 -10.20
CA ALA A 324 -38.24 -14.79 -11.38
C ALA A 324 -38.84 -15.62 -12.52
N HIS A 325 -39.54 -14.93 -13.41
CA HIS A 325 -39.86 -15.43 -14.75
C HIS A 325 -38.86 -14.89 -15.76
N GLY A 326 -38.60 -15.66 -16.81
CA GLY A 326 -37.62 -15.35 -17.85
C GLY A 326 -38.25 -14.84 -19.13
N GLU A 327 -37.44 -14.20 -19.94
CA GLU A 327 -37.74 -13.80 -21.31
C GLU A 327 -36.50 -13.94 -22.19
N ILE A 328 -36.72 -14.16 -23.49
CA ILE A 328 -35.62 -14.26 -24.46
C ILE A 328 -34.91 -12.91 -24.63
N ALA A 329 -33.62 -12.93 -24.99
CA ALA A 329 -32.78 -11.73 -25.15
C ALA A 329 -33.29 -10.66 -26.12
N ASN A 330 -34.27 -10.97 -26.99
CA ASN A 330 -34.84 -9.99 -27.92
C ASN A 330 -35.95 -9.14 -27.28
N GLN A 331 -36.36 -9.47 -26.06
CA GLN A 331 -37.38 -8.78 -25.28
C GLN A 331 -36.71 -7.88 -24.22
N ASN A 332 -37.36 -6.76 -23.95
CA ASN A 332 -36.90 -5.74 -22.99
C ASN A 332 -38.03 -5.40 -22.00
N ASN A 333 -38.78 -6.41 -21.54
CA ASN A 333 -39.86 -6.20 -20.57
C ASN A 333 -39.36 -6.27 -19.13
N TYR A 334 -38.22 -6.91 -18.89
CA TYR A 334 -37.60 -7.06 -17.58
C TYR A 334 -36.36 -6.20 -17.40
N LEU A 335 -36.09 -5.83 -16.14
CA LEU A 335 -35.04 -4.88 -15.73
C LEU A 335 -33.71 -5.55 -15.37
N ILE A 336 -33.67 -6.90 -15.31
CA ILE A 336 -32.46 -7.66 -14.98
C ILE A 336 -32.11 -8.49 -16.20
N ASP A 337 -30.98 -8.18 -16.80
CA ASP A 337 -30.38 -8.91 -17.89
C ASP A 337 -29.32 -9.86 -17.35
N ILE A 338 -29.26 -11.05 -17.94
CA ILE A 338 -28.19 -12.01 -17.73
C ILE A 338 -27.24 -11.83 -18.90
N CYS A 339 -26.04 -11.34 -18.61
CA CYS A 339 -25.13 -10.79 -19.59
C CYS A 339 -23.88 -11.63 -19.73
N TYR A 340 -23.49 -11.90 -20.97
CA TYR A 340 -22.30 -12.68 -21.25
C TYR A 340 -21.05 -11.98 -20.71
N ASP A 341 -20.90 -10.70 -20.99
CA ASP A 341 -19.72 -9.93 -20.60
C ASP A 341 -19.59 -9.73 -19.10
N ASP A 342 -20.70 -9.68 -18.37
CA ASP A 342 -20.67 -9.63 -16.91
C ASP A 342 -20.26 -10.99 -16.31
N ILE A 343 -20.74 -12.10 -16.87
CA ILE A 343 -20.44 -13.46 -16.39
C ILE A 343 -19.01 -13.87 -16.73
N PHE A 344 -18.52 -13.47 -17.90
CA PHE A 344 -17.27 -13.95 -18.47
C PHE A 344 -16.17 -12.88 -18.54
N GLY A 345 -16.45 -11.64 -18.13
CA GLY A 345 -15.49 -10.53 -18.09
C GLY A 345 -15.05 -9.99 -19.47
N VAL A 346 -15.53 -10.57 -20.57
CA VAL A 346 -15.14 -10.21 -21.94
C VAL A 346 -16.36 -10.08 -22.85
N LYS A 347 -16.29 -9.21 -23.87
CA LYS A 347 -17.38 -9.06 -24.84
C LYS A 347 -17.34 -10.17 -25.89
N TYR A 348 -18.46 -10.85 -26.08
CA TYR A 348 -18.59 -11.82 -27.16
C TYR A 348 -18.67 -11.11 -28.52
N SER A 349 -17.87 -11.57 -29.47
CA SER A 349 -17.72 -10.96 -30.81
C SER A 349 -18.34 -11.78 -31.95
N GLY A 350 -18.82 -12.99 -31.65
CA GLY A 350 -19.41 -13.93 -32.61
C GLY A 350 -20.91 -13.76 -32.84
N ALA A 351 -21.54 -14.74 -33.50
CA ALA A 351 -22.99 -14.77 -33.69
C ALA A 351 -23.69 -15.24 -32.42
N THR A 352 -24.54 -14.39 -31.83
CA THR A 352 -25.02 -14.59 -30.45
C THR A 352 -26.27 -15.44 -30.31
N ARG A 353 -27.08 -15.73 -31.35
CA ARG A 353 -28.44 -16.31 -31.18
C ARG A 353 -28.77 -17.46 -32.13
N ASP A 354 -27.77 -18.20 -32.60
CA ASP A 354 -27.98 -19.29 -33.57
C ASP A 354 -28.07 -20.66 -32.91
N CYS A 355 -29.29 -21.15 -32.68
CA CYS A 355 -29.54 -22.48 -32.14
C CYS A 355 -29.26 -23.65 -33.12
N THR A 356 -28.74 -23.40 -34.33
CA THR A 356 -28.52 -24.44 -35.35
C THR A 356 -27.12 -25.05 -35.37
N ILE A 357 -26.17 -24.50 -34.62
CA ILE A 357 -24.74 -24.83 -34.72
C ILE A 357 -24.20 -25.44 -33.42
N GLU A 358 -24.41 -24.79 -32.26
CA GLU A 358 -24.22 -25.19 -30.84
C GLU A 358 -24.50 -23.93 -29.98
N GLY A 359 -24.44 -23.93 -28.64
CA GLY A 359 -24.67 -22.72 -27.83
C GLY A 359 -25.90 -22.72 -26.90
N LYS A 360 -26.43 -23.89 -26.48
CA LYS A 360 -27.68 -23.95 -25.71
C LYS A 360 -27.43 -23.66 -24.23
N VAL A 361 -28.21 -22.73 -23.66
CA VAL A 361 -28.07 -22.30 -22.27
C VAL A 361 -29.15 -22.92 -21.38
N LEU A 362 -30.42 -22.72 -21.72
CA LEU A 362 -31.57 -23.32 -21.05
C LEU A 362 -32.77 -23.35 -21.99
N ARG A 363 -33.95 -23.76 -21.49
CA ARG A 363 -35.19 -23.78 -22.27
C ARG A 363 -36.29 -22.99 -21.56
N LEU A 364 -37.04 -22.19 -22.30
CA LEU A 364 -38.14 -21.35 -21.78
C LEU A 364 -39.51 -21.80 -22.30
N SER A 365 -40.54 -21.70 -21.46
CA SER A 365 -41.93 -22.06 -21.81
C SER A 365 -42.61 -21.08 -22.78
N GLY A 366 -41.96 -19.96 -23.12
CA GLY A 366 -42.46 -18.90 -24.00
C GLY A 366 -41.45 -17.76 -24.14
N ASP A 367 -41.78 -16.73 -24.91
CA ASP A 367 -40.85 -15.63 -25.23
C ASP A 367 -40.69 -14.60 -24.10
N THR A 368 -41.69 -14.48 -23.21
CA THR A 368 -41.68 -13.62 -22.01
C THR A 368 -42.62 -14.21 -20.97
N ASN A 369 -42.47 -13.81 -19.71
CA ASN A 369 -43.21 -14.40 -18.58
C ASN A 369 -43.16 -15.93 -18.59
N ALA A 370 -41.97 -16.47 -18.86
CA ALA A 370 -41.74 -17.88 -19.06
C ALA A 370 -41.11 -18.54 -17.83
N HIS A 371 -41.45 -19.81 -17.63
CA HIS A 371 -40.74 -20.69 -16.70
C HIS A 371 -39.56 -21.34 -17.42
N GLY A 372 -38.52 -21.72 -16.66
CA GLY A 372 -37.32 -22.39 -17.13
C GLY A 372 -37.39 -23.91 -17.08
N GLU A 373 -36.61 -24.54 -17.93
CA GLU A 373 -36.33 -25.98 -17.98
C GLU A 373 -34.85 -26.18 -18.33
N ILE A 374 -34.22 -27.17 -17.69
CA ILE A 374 -32.82 -27.53 -17.94
C ILE A 374 -32.63 -28.04 -19.37
N ILE A 375 -31.43 -27.89 -19.94
CA ILE A 375 -31.15 -28.27 -21.33
C ILE A 375 -31.23 -29.79 -21.58
N GLU A 376 -31.05 -30.60 -20.54
CA GLU A 376 -31.05 -32.07 -20.60
C GLU A 376 -32.46 -32.66 -20.70
N GLU A 377 -33.49 -31.88 -20.35
CA GLU A 377 -34.89 -32.30 -20.44
C GLU A 377 -35.46 -32.05 -21.84
N SER A 378 -36.42 -32.88 -22.26
CA SER A 378 -37.00 -32.83 -23.61
C SER A 378 -38.53 -32.73 -23.61
N THR A 379 -39.09 -31.85 -22.76
CA THR A 379 -40.53 -31.61 -22.84
C THR A 379 -40.86 -30.85 -24.13
N GLY A 380 -41.86 -31.34 -24.88
CA GLY A 380 -42.20 -30.83 -26.22
C GLY A 380 -42.86 -29.44 -26.24
N SER A 381 -42.80 -28.67 -25.16
CA SER A 381 -43.52 -27.38 -24.99
C SER A 381 -42.59 -26.19 -24.73
N TYR A 382 -41.27 -26.40 -24.63
CA TYR A 382 -40.27 -25.36 -24.32
C TYR A 382 -39.38 -25.07 -25.53
N SER A 383 -38.95 -23.81 -25.66
CA SER A 383 -38.06 -23.35 -26.72
C SER A 383 -36.66 -23.10 -26.18
N ASP A 384 -35.63 -23.42 -26.96
CA ASP A 384 -34.24 -23.30 -26.55
C ASP A 384 -33.81 -21.81 -26.50
N VAL A 385 -33.13 -21.43 -25.43
CA VAL A 385 -32.36 -20.19 -25.31
C VAL A 385 -30.92 -20.55 -25.67
N CYS A 386 -30.39 -19.89 -26.70
CA CYS A 386 -29.03 -20.14 -27.18
C CYS A 386 -28.24 -18.85 -27.17
N TYR A 387 -26.96 -18.95 -26.80
CA TYR A 387 -26.05 -17.84 -26.82
C TYR A 387 -24.65 -18.20 -27.31
N GLY A 388 -24.22 -17.56 -28.39
CA GLY A 388 -22.83 -17.54 -28.85
C GLY A 388 -22.19 -18.92 -28.99
N ASP A 389 -21.08 -19.09 -28.28
CA ASP A 389 -20.29 -20.32 -28.20
C ASP A 389 -20.46 -21.05 -26.85
N LEU A 390 -21.51 -20.73 -26.09
CA LEU A 390 -21.68 -21.29 -24.74
C LEU A 390 -21.92 -22.80 -24.78
N ASP A 391 -21.04 -23.54 -24.11
CA ASP A 391 -21.22 -24.95 -23.82
C ASP A 391 -21.68 -25.11 -22.37
N CYS A 392 -22.96 -25.46 -22.19
CA CYS A 392 -23.60 -25.48 -20.88
C CYS A 392 -24.01 -26.88 -20.43
N ASN A 393 -24.09 -27.07 -19.12
CA ASN A 393 -24.69 -28.21 -18.44
C ASN A 393 -25.42 -27.78 -17.18
N SER A 394 -26.40 -28.56 -16.75
CA SER A 394 -27.15 -28.32 -15.52
C SER A 394 -26.75 -29.29 -14.42
N ILE A 395 -26.37 -28.76 -13.26
CA ILE A 395 -25.97 -29.55 -12.08
C ILE A 395 -26.85 -29.22 -10.87
N SER A 396 -26.80 -30.03 -9.82
CA SER A 396 -27.60 -29.79 -8.61
C SER A 396 -27.18 -28.46 -7.97
N LEU A 397 -28.13 -27.72 -7.37
CA LEU A 397 -27.81 -26.49 -6.60
C LEU A 397 -26.80 -26.74 -5.45
N THR A 398 -26.68 -27.99 -4.99
CA THR A 398 -25.71 -28.39 -3.95
C THR A 398 -24.30 -28.65 -4.50
N GLU A 399 -24.14 -28.69 -5.82
CA GLU A 399 -22.87 -28.91 -6.51
C GLU A 399 -22.34 -27.57 -7.04
N GLN A 400 -21.03 -27.46 -7.26
CA GLN A 400 -20.40 -26.25 -7.79
C GLN A 400 -20.09 -26.41 -9.27
N CYS A 401 -20.19 -25.32 -10.04
CA CYS A 401 -19.72 -25.31 -11.42
C CYS A 401 -18.24 -25.66 -11.46
N ASP A 402 -17.78 -26.23 -12.59
CA ASP A 402 -16.37 -26.56 -12.77
C ASP A 402 -15.56 -25.31 -13.10
N ILE A 403 -15.37 -24.45 -12.11
CA ILE A 403 -14.68 -23.16 -12.22
C ILE A 403 -13.24 -23.37 -12.71
N ALA A 404 -12.62 -24.49 -12.34
CA ALA A 404 -11.29 -24.90 -12.78
C ALA A 404 -11.22 -25.05 -14.31
N ASN A 405 -12.22 -25.67 -14.93
CA ASN A 405 -12.30 -25.75 -16.39
C ASN A 405 -13.00 -24.53 -17.05
N GLY A 406 -13.02 -23.38 -16.36
CA GLY A 406 -13.56 -22.13 -16.90
C GLY A 406 -15.09 -22.06 -16.96
N GLN A 407 -15.81 -22.96 -16.28
CA GLN A 407 -17.27 -22.83 -16.19
C GLN A 407 -17.65 -21.69 -15.25
N ARG A 408 -18.75 -21.01 -15.58
CA ARG A 408 -19.38 -19.99 -14.74
C ARG A 408 -20.87 -20.31 -14.60
N GLU A 409 -21.43 -20.00 -13.44
CA GLU A 409 -22.87 -20.09 -13.24
C GLU A 409 -23.55 -18.95 -14.01
N VAL A 410 -24.46 -19.30 -14.92
CA VAL A 410 -25.21 -18.31 -15.71
C VAL A 410 -26.53 -17.97 -15.03
N ILE A 411 -27.22 -18.98 -14.50
CA ILE A 411 -28.53 -18.82 -13.86
C ILE A 411 -28.89 -20.05 -13.02
N SER A 412 -29.72 -19.84 -12.00
CA SER A 412 -30.24 -20.91 -11.14
C SER A 412 -31.74 -21.12 -11.31
N LEU A 413 -32.18 -22.37 -11.17
CA LEU A 413 -33.54 -22.85 -11.38
C LEU A 413 -34.06 -23.60 -10.15
N SER A 414 -35.25 -23.24 -9.69
CA SER A 414 -35.95 -23.91 -8.57
C SER A 414 -36.31 -25.40 -8.81
N GLY A 415 -36.09 -25.94 -10.00
CA GLY A 415 -36.39 -27.32 -10.38
C GLY A 415 -35.93 -27.65 -11.81
N ASN A 416 -36.13 -28.89 -12.27
CA ASN A 416 -35.70 -29.30 -13.61
C ASN A 416 -36.64 -28.86 -14.75
N THR A 417 -37.92 -28.60 -14.46
CA THR A 417 -38.91 -28.11 -15.43
C THR A 417 -39.95 -27.24 -14.73
N ASN A 418 -40.61 -26.36 -15.47
CA ASN A 418 -41.57 -25.39 -14.93
C ASN A 418 -40.99 -24.55 -13.77
N ALA A 419 -39.69 -24.27 -13.83
CA ALA A 419 -38.94 -23.65 -12.75
C ALA A 419 -38.99 -22.12 -12.81
N HIS A 420 -39.03 -21.50 -11.64
CA HIS A 420 -38.65 -20.09 -11.46
C HIS A 420 -37.13 -19.97 -11.46
N MET A 421 -36.63 -18.78 -11.83
CA MET A 421 -35.23 -18.45 -12.02
C MET A 421 -34.68 -17.51 -10.95
N GLU A 422 -33.37 -17.52 -10.74
CA GLU A 422 -32.64 -16.53 -9.93
C GLU A 422 -31.22 -16.30 -10.48
N THR A 423 -30.63 -15.15 -10.18
CA THR A 423 -29.24 -14.81 -10.56
C THR A 423 -28.24 -15.73 -9.85
N ALA A 424 -27.03 -15.88 -10.40
CA ALA A 424 -26.00 -16.76 -9.85
C ALA A 424 -25.63 -16.46 -8.37
N ASP A 425 -25.66 -15.18 -7.97
CA ASP A 425 -25.32 -14.77 -6.59
C ASP A 425 -26.51 -14.80 -5.62
N ALA A 426 -27.69 -15.25 -6.08
CA ALA A 426 -28.89 -15.27 -5.25
C ALA A 426 -29.05 -16.60 -4.50
N ASP A 427 -29.48 -16.53 -3.24
CA ASP A 427 -29.64 -17.67 -2.33
C ASP A 427 -31.12 -18.06 -2.09
N GLY A 428 -32.01 -17.72 -3.03
CA GLY A 428 -33.45 -17.85 -2.88
C GLY A 428 -33.98 -19.29 -2.96
N PHE A 429 -33.27 -20.20 -3.62
CA PHE A 429 -33.65 -21.61 -3.74
C PHE A 429 -32.82 -22.53 -2.85
N GLN A 430 -33.50 -23.32 -2.00
CA GLN A 430 -32.84 -24.35 -1.17
C GLN A 430 -32.67 -25.71 -1.87
N SER A 431 -33.21 -25.86 -3.08
CA SER A 431 -33.14 -27.08 -3.90
C SER A 431 -33.50 -26.77 -5.34
N GLY A 432 -32.89 -27.47 -6.30
CA GLY A 432 -33.04 -27.15 -7.73
C GLY A 432 -31.76 -27.42 -8.51
N TYR A 433 -31.55 -26.66 -9.58
CA TYR A 433 -30.42 -26.82 -10.51
C TYR A 433 -29.78 -25.49 -10.83
N LYS A 434 -28.45 -25.48 -11.00
CA LYS A 434 -27.72 -24.35 -11.59
C LYS A 434 -27.28 -24.69 -13.01
N VAL A 435 -27.29 -23.69 -13.88
CA VAL A 435 -26.80 -23.80 -15.27
C VAL A 435 -25.38 -23.27 -15.32
N CYS A 436 -24.42 -24.16 -15.52
CA CYS A 436 -23.00 -23.85 -15.65
C CYS A 436 -22.62 -23.83 -17.12
N CYS A 437 -21.93 -22.78 -17.57
CA CYS A 437 -21.53 -22.64 -18.96
C CYS A 437 -20.06 -22.30 -19.09
N TYR A 438 -19.44 -22.82 -20.15
CA TYR A 438 -18.09 -22.48 -20.60
C TYR A 438 -18.17 -21.69 -21.92
N SER A 439 -17.24 -20.76 -22.16
CA SER A 439 -17.07 -20.10 -23.45
C SER A 439 -15.63 -20.23 -23.96
N GLY A 440 -15.47 -20.49 -25.25
CA GLY A 440 -14.16 -20.53 -25.89
C GLY A 440 -13.56 -19.15 -26.17
N GLN A 441 -14.38 -18.09 -26.19
CA GLN A 441 -13.92 -16.69 -26.25
C GLN A 441 -13.58 -16.10 -24.88
N SER A 442 -14.20 -16.61 -23.81
CA SER A 442 -13.81 -16.31 -22.43
C SER A 442 -12.68 -17.19 -21.93
N GLY A 443 -11.91 -17.79 -22.85
CA GLY A 443 -10.69 -18.47 -22.50
C GLY A 443 -9.79 -17.46 -21.82
N GLY A 444 -9.87 -17.41 -20.48
CA GLY A 444 -8.79 -16.93 -19.65
C GLY A 444 -7.56 -17.60 -20.23
N GLY A 445 -6.62 -16.80 -20.69
CA GLY A 445 -5.35 -17.36 -21.08
C GLY A 445 -4.87 -18.27 -19.95
N PRO A 446 -4.17 -19.38 -20.25
CA PRO A 446 -3.45 -20.13 -19.24
C PRO A 446 -2.33 -19.20 -18.76
N GLY A 447 -2.68 -18.31 -17.83
CA GLY A 447 -1.71 -17.69 -16.96
C GLY A 447 -1.12 -18.84 -16.17
N GLU A 448 0.20 -18.95 -16.21
CA GLU A 448 0.91 -19.73 -15.23
C GLU A 448 1.20 -18.81 -14.05
N ILE A 449 0.94 -19.27 -12.83
CA ILE A 449 1.55 -18.66 -11.65
C ILE A 449 3.03 -18.97 -11.77
N THR A 450 3.84 -17.95 -12.05
CA THR A 450 5.27 -18.13 -12.34
C THR A 450 6.10 -18.06 -11.07
N TYR A 451 5.57 -17.42 -10.03
CA TYR A 451 6.27 -17.22 -8.77
C TYR A 451 5.28 -16.98 -7.64
N VAL A 452 5.61 -17.50 -6.45
CA VAL A 452 4.93 -17.17 -5.20
C VAL A 452 5.94 -17.00 -4.09
N GLU A 453 5.64 -16.10 -3.15
CA GLU A 453 6.44 -15.96 -1.95
C GLU A 453 5.65 -15.33 -0.80
N TRP A 454 6.16 -15.57 0.41
CA TRP A 454 5.80 -14.81 1.59
C TRP A 454 6.56 -13.50 1.59
N GLN A 455 5.85 -12.41 1.79
CA GLN A 455 6.42 -11.09 2.00
C GLN A 455 6.01 -10.55 3.37
N ASP A 456 6.83 -9.68 3.94
CA ASP A 456 6.38 -8.82 5.03
C ASP A 456 5.43 -7.74 4.51
N ALA A 457 5.00 -6.84 5.39
CA ALA A 457 4.17 -5.69 5.01
C ALA A 457 4.87 -4.74 4.01
N PHE A 458 6.20 -4.83 3.85
CA PHE A 458 7.01 -3.99 2.96
C PHE A 458 7.26 -4.61 1.58
N GLY A 459 6.72 -5.80 1.31
CA GLY A 459 6.96 -6.52 0.07
C GLY A 459 8.34 -7.21 0.03
N SER A 460 9.08 -7.25 1.14
CA SER A 460 10.34 -7.99 1.21
C SER A 460 10.06 -9.45 1.51
N LYS A 461 10.75 -10.33 0.78
CA LYS A 461 10.63 -11.78 1.00
C LYS A 461 11.01 -12.15 2.43
N ILE A 462 10.15 -12.91 3.09
CA ILE A 462 10.38 -13.45 4.43
C ILE A 462 10.30 -14.98 4.44
N THR A 463 11.03 -15.58 5.37
CA THR A 463 10.94 -17.02 5.70
C THR A 463 10.65 -17.24 7.18
N GLU A 464 10.73 -16.18 8.00
CA GLU A 464 10.48 -16.21 9.43
C GLU A 464 9.77 -14.90 9.84
N THR A 465 8.87 -14.96 10.82
CA THR A 465 8.22 -13.78 11.40
C THR A 465 7.67 -14.06 12.80
N ASN A 466 7.11 -13.05 13.44
CA ASN A 466 6.55 -13.12 14.79
C ASN A 466 5.04 -12.92 14.78
N LYS A 467 4.38 -13.43 15.82
CA LYS A 467 2.97 -13.14 16.08
C LYS A 467 2.76 -11.63 16.20
N GLY A 468 1.65 -11.14 15.64
CA GLY A 468 1.30 -9.73 15.61
C GLY A 468 1.84 -8.98 14.39
N ARG A 469 2.65 -9.61 13.52
CA ARG A 469 3.10 -8.99 12.26
C ARG A 469 2.10 -9.21 11.13
N THR A 470 2.06 -8.26 10.19
CA THR A 470 1.33 -8.40 8.93
C THR A 470 2.20 -9.12 7.91
N VAL A 471 1.66 -10.18 7.33
CA VAL A 471 2.29 -10.94 6.26
C VAL A 471 1.47 -10.83 4.99
N THR A 472 2.16 -10.88 3.87
CA THR A 472 1.60 -10.77 2.53
C THR A 472 1.87 -12.05 1.77
N VAL A 473 0.82 -12.66 1.22
CA VAL A 473 0.95 -13.70 0.20
C VAL A 473 1.04 -13.02 -1.14
N TYR A 474 2.10 -13.30 -1.89
CA TYR A 474 2.39 -12.66 -3.17
C TYR A 474 2.50 -13.70 -4.27
N ALA A 475 1.96 -13.38 -5.45
CA ALA A 475 2.05 -14.18 -6.65
C ALA A 475 2.35 -13.32 -7.88
N GLU A 476 3.28 -13.79 -8.71
CA GLU A 476 3.46 -13.31 -10.08
C GLU A 476 2.77 -14.27 -11.05
N THR A 477 2.15 -13.71 -12.07
CA THR A 477 1.41 -14.50 -13.04
C THR A 477 1.45 -13.89 -14.42
N THR A 478 1.23 -14.75 -15.40
CA THR A 478 0.97 -14.34 -16.79
C THR A 478 -0.53 -14.23 -17.11
N ALA A 479 -1.39 -14.38 -16.10
CA ALA A 479 -2.83 -14.14 -16.20
C ALA A 479 -3.16 -12.66 -16.41
N GLU A 480 -4.33 -12.39 -17.01
CA GLU A 480 -4.77 -11.03 -17.35
C GLU A 480 -5.21 -10.23 -16.12
N ASP A 481 -4.95 -8.92 -16.13
CA ASP A 481 -5.37 -7.98 -15.08
C ASP A 481 -6.89 -8.05 -14.81
N GLY A 482 -7.27 -7.96 -13.54
CA GLY A 482 -8.64 -8.15 -13.05
C GLY A 482 -9.01 -9.61 -12.79
N THR A 483 -8.16 -10.58 -13.13
CA THR A 483 -8.32 -11.98 -12.71
C THR A 483 -8.08 -12.10 -11.19
N ILE A 484 -8.89 -12.91 -10.50
CA ILE A 484 -8.75 -13.17 -9.06
C ILE A 484 -7.85 -14.39 -8.84
N ILE A 485 -6.82 -14.24 -8.02
CA ILE A 485 -6.04 -15.34 -7.44
C ILE A 485 -6.59 -15.67 -6.06
N GLU A 486 -6.83 -16.94 -5.79
CA GLU A 486 -7.12 -17.45 -4.45
C GLU A 486 -5.84 -17.90 -3.76
N PHE A 487 -5.70 -17.56 -2.48
CA PHE A 487 -4.59 -18.01 -1.64
C PHE A 487 -5.12 -18.87 -0.50
N ASP A 488 -4.75 -20.15 -0.49
CA ASP A 488 -5.06 -21.05 0.61
C ASP A 488 -3.84 -21.15 1.51
N VAL A 489 -3.96 -20.72 2.77
CA VAL A 489 -2.89 -20.84 3.78
C VAL A 489 -3.21 -22.01 4.72
N TRP A 490 -2.22 -22.85 4.99
CA TRP A 490 -2.33 -23.96 5.93
C TRP A 490 -1.07 -24.14 6.79
N ASP A 491 -1.26 -24.85 7.89
CA ASP A 491 -0.21 -25.33 8.79
C ASP A 491 0.06 -26.82 8.52
N ASP A 492 1.31 -27.25 8.64
CA ASP A 492 1.71 -28.67 8.49
C ASP A 492 2.24 -29.23 9.82
N ASP A 493 1.35 -29.47 10.78
CA ASP A 493 1.67 -29.99 12.11
C ASP A 493 2.18 -31.45 12.15
N GLY A 494 2.29 -32.10 10.99
CA GLY A 494 2.77 -33.48 10.83
C GLY A 494 1.94 -34.59 11.51
N ILE A 495 0.88 -34.26 12.27
CA ILE A 495 0.09 -35.21 13.08
C ILE A 495 -1.35 -35.33 12.56
N PHE A 496 -1.94 -34.26 12.01
CA PHE A 496 -3.32 -34.24 11.51
C PHE A 496 -3.50 -33.94 10.01
N GLY A 497 -2.44 -33.53 9.30
CA GLY A 497 -2.47 -33.25 7.86
C GLY A 497 -2.58 -31.75 7.57
N ARG A 498 -2.85 -31.36 6.31
CA ARG A 498 -2.98 -29.94 5.94
C ARG A 498 -4.19 -29.32 6.64
N ASP A 499 -3.95 -28.60 7.72
CA ASP A 499 -4.99 -27.88 8.45
C ASP A 499 -5.10 -26.47 7.85
N ILE A 500 -6.12 -26.30 7.00
CA ILE A 500 -6.39 -25.06 6.28
C ILE A 500 -6.86 -23.99 7.27
N ILE A 501 -6.11 -22.89 7.35
CA ILE A 501 -6.37 -21.79 8.29
C ILE A 501 -7.42 -20.82 7.71
N PHE A 502 -7.49 -20.70 6.38
CA PHE A 502 -8.45 -19.86 5.66
C PHE A 502 -9.17 -20.65 4.57
N GLY A 503 -10.52 -20.61 4.53
CA GLY A 503 -11.30 -21.09 3.38
C GLY A 503 -12.02 -22.44 3.51
N LYS A 504 -11.77 -23.25 4.54
CA LYS A 504 -12.62 -24.42 4.89
C LYS A 504 -12.41 -24.79 6.36
N ASP A 505 -13.30 -24.26 7.20
CA ASP A 505 -13.60 -24.70 8.60
C ASP A 505 -13.85 -23.55 9.61
N GLY A 506 -13.94 -22.30 9.13
CA GLY A 506 -14.66 -21.23 9.86
C GLY A 506 -13.84 -20.08 10.43
N PHE A 507 -12.64 -19.84 9.90
CA PHE A 507 -11.89 -18.60 10.11
C PHE A 507 -11.67 -17.86 8.78
N GLY A 508 -12.06 -16.58 8.72
CA GLY A 508 -11.87 -15.70 7.57
C GLY A 508 -12.61 -16.10 6.29
N GLY A 509 -12.92 -15.13 5.42
CA GLY A 509 -13.27 -15.45 4.03
C GLY A 509 -12.07 -16.05 3.28
N SER A 510 -12.25 -16.49 2.03
CA SER A 510 -11.11 -16.82 1.17
C SER A 510 -10.20 -15.60 1.04
N LEU A 511 -8.89 -15.82 1.21
CA LEU A 511 -7.87 -14.81 0.95
C LEU A 511 -7.72 -14.69 -0.56
N VAL A 512 -7.97 -13.50 -1.11
CA VAL A 512 -8.00 -13.27 -2.58
C VAL A 512 -7.23 -12.03 -2.96
N GLY A 513 -6.56 -12.07 -4.11
CA GLY A 513 -5.90 -10.91 -4.72
C GLY A 513 -6.38 -10.69 -6.16
N SER A 514 -6.64 -9.44 -6.53
CA SER A 514 -6.89 -9.08 -7.94
C SER A 514 -5.55 -8.83 -8.65
N ILE A 515 -5.41 -9.33 -9.86
CA ILE A 515 -4.19 -9.15 -10.66
C ILE A 515 -4.13 -7.72 -11.23
N GLU A 516 -3.02 -7.03 -11.00
CA GLU A 516 -2.67 -5.75 -11.64
C GLU A 516 -1.23 -5.80 -12.15
N ASN A 517 -1.02 -5.54 -13.44
CA ASN A 517 0.26 -5.66 -14.13
C ASN A 517 0.97 -7.01 -13.92
N GLY A 518 0.19 -8.11 -13.88
CA GLY A 518 0.71 -9.47 -13.68
C GLY A 518 1.11 -9.83 -12.24
N LEU A 519 0.76 -8.98 -11.27
CA LEU A 519 1.02 -9.19 -9.85
C LEU A 519 -0.30 -9.29 -9.08
N ALA A 520 -0.38 -10.19 -8.11
CA ALA A 520 -1.46 -10.19 -7.14
C ALA A 520 -0.91 -10.51 -5.75
N SER A 521 -1.48 -9.85 -4.75
CA SER A 521 -1.14 -10.13 -3.36
C SER A 521 -2.34 -9.95 -2.46
N SER A 522 -2.24 -10.49 -1.25
CA SER A 522 -3.19 -10.23 -0.17
C SER A 522 -2.45 -10.27 1.15
N SER A 523 -2.82 -9.41 2.10
CA SER A 523 -2.14 -9.31 3.38
C SER A 523 -3.07 -9.63 4.55
N PHE A 524 -2.53 -10.23 5.60
CA PHE A 524 -3.25 -10.48 6.83
C PHE A 524 -2.31 -10.40 8.04
N LYS A 525 -2.86 -10.04 9.20
CA LYS A 525 -2.12 -10.02 10.47
C LYS A 525 -2.12 -11.40 11.10
N ILE A 526 -0.97 -11.85 11.59
CA ILE A 526 -0.89 -13.11 12.34
C ILE A 526 -1.44 -12.88 13.76
N THR A 527 -2.70 -13.23 13.96
CA THR A 527 -3.41 -13.05 15.23
C THR A 527 -3.20 -14.23 16.18
N ASN A 528 -3.55 -14.04 17.46
CA ASN A 528 -3.60 -15.15 18.43
C ASN A 528 -4.52 -16.28 17.95
N GLU A 529 -5.61 -15.97 17.24
CA GLU A 529 -6.55 -16.97 16.75
C GLU A 529 -5.97 -17.85 15.63
N ILE A 530 -5.12 -17.27 14.77
CA ILE A 530 -4.37 -18.01 13.73
C ILE A 530 -3.33 -18.93 14.39
N VAL A 531 -2.58 -18.40 15.36
CA VAL A 531 -1.60 -19.16 16.16
C VAL A 531 -2.26 -20.30 16.94
N ASP A 532 -3.43 -20.05 17.55
CA ASP A 532 -4.18 -21.06 18.29
C ASP A 532 -4.77 -22.14 17.37
N SER A 533 -5.11 -21.79 16.12
CA SER A 533 -5.67 -22.72 15.14
C SER A 533 -4.59 -23.64 14.54
N ALA A 534 -3.36 -23.16 14.42
CA ALA A 534 -2.17 -23.90 13.98
C ALA A 534 -1.52 -24.73 15.13
N GLY A 535 -2.31 -25.35 16.00
CA GLY A 535 -1.79 -26.23 17.07
C GLY A 535 -1.45 -25.58 18.43
N GLY A 536 -1.47 -24.24 18.55
CA GLY A 536 -1.36 -23.49 19.81
C GLY A 536 -0.01 -23.68 20.57
N GLU A 537 0.02 -23.39 21.88
CA GLU A 537 1.24 -23.38 22.73
C GLU A 537 2.08 -24.69 22.74
N ILE A 538 1.59 -25.79 22.17
CA ILE A 538 2.28 -27.08 22.16
C ILE A 538 3.39 -27.11 21.08
N ASP A 539 3.20 -26.49 19.93
CA ASP A 539 4.18 -26.43 18.82
C ASP A 539 5.05 -25.16 18.80
N CYS A 540 4.78 -24.20 19.67
CA CYS A 540 5.54 -22.94 19.77
C CYS A 540 7.03 -23.06 20.13
N LYS A 541 7.58 -24.27 20.31
CA LYS A 541 9.01 -24.48 20.62
C LYS A 541 9.90 -24.53 19.40
N ASP A 542 9.37 -25.02 18.28
CA ASP A 542 10.11 -25.16 17.03
C ASP A 542 9.65 -24.14 15.97
N GLY A 543 8.66 -23.30 16.30
CA GLY A 543 8.01 -22.34 15.41
C GLY A 543 6.84 -22.97 14.65
N LEU A 544 5.78 -22.20 14.40
CA LEU A 544 4.64 -22.68 13.60
C LEU A 544 4.99 -22.65 12.11
N GLU A 545 4.57 -23.66 11.35
CA GLU A 545 5.04 -23.89 9.98
C GLU A 545 3.93 -23.61 8.94
N PHE A 546 3.92 -22.39 8.41
CA PHE A 546 2.91 -21.96 7.45
C PHE A 546 3.36 -22.15 6.00
N TYR A 547 2.41 -22.58 5.18
CA TYR A 547 2.52 -22.65 3.72
C TYR A 547 1.28 -22.01 3.08
N PHE A 548 1.39 -21.57 1.84
CA PHE A 548 0.23 -21.22 1.03
C PHE A 548 0.29 -21.78 -0.39
N GLU A 549 -0.87 -21.93 -1.00
CA GLU A 549 -1.03 -22.27 -2.42
C GLU A 549 -1.79 -21.14 -3.08
N ALA A 550 -1.15 -20.48 -4.05
CA ALA A 550 -1.83 -19.56 -4.95
C ALA A 550 -2.50 -20.38 -6.06
N ARG A 551 -3.75 -20.06 -6.39
CA ARG A 551 -4.54 -20.79 -7.39
C ARG A 551 -5.26 -19.87 -8.37
N ILE A 552 -5.15 -20.24 -9.63
CA ILE A 552 -6.00 -19.82 -10.75
C ILE A 552 -6.52 -21.08 -11.47
N PRO A 553 -7.57 -21.00 -12.31
CA PRO A 553 -8.31 -22.17 -12.80
C PRO A 553 -7.49 -23.35 -13.39
N ASP A 554 -6.28 -23.12 -13.92
CA ASP A 554 -5.40 -24.14 -14.51
C ASP A 554 -3.93 -24.11 -14.01
N SER A 555 -3.62 -23.32 -12.98
CA SER A 555 -2.26 -23.21 -12.42
C SER A 555 -2.33 -23.00 -10.91
N SER A 556 -1.57 -23.79 -10.17
CA SER A 556 -1.32 -23.56 -8.75
C SER A 556 0.17 -23.64 -8.44
N MET A 557 0.59 -22.85 -7.46
CA MET A 557 1.97 -22.89 -6.97
C MET A 557 1.97 -22.77 -5.46
N GLU A 558 2.69 -23.69 -4.82
CA GLU A 558 2.87 -23.74 -3.37
C GLU A 558 4.09 -22.90 -2.98
N SER A 559 3.96 -22.17 -1.88
CA SER A 559 5.00 -21.32 -1.31
C SER A 559 6.12 -22.12 -0.64
N GLY A 560 7.22 -21.43 -0.34
CA GLY A 560 8.15 -21.92 0.68
C GLY A 560 7.54 -21.87 2.09
N LEU A 561 8.26 -22.46 3.04
CA LEU A 561 7.94 -22.41 4.47
C LEU A 561 8.06 -20.98 5.01
N LEU A 562 7.07 -20.57 5.80
CA LEU A 562 7.15 -19.43 6.71
C LEU A 562 7.10 -19.94 8.15
N THR A 563 8.18 -19.74 8.90
CA THR A 563 8.22 -20.06 10.33
C THR A 563 7.68 -18.87 11.14
N VAL A 564 6.69 -19.10 11.98
CA VAL A 564 6.10 -18.06 12.83
C VAL A 564 6.39 -18.34 14.30
N SER A 565 7.06 -17.40 14.96
CA SER A 565 7.21 -17.41 16.42
C SER A 565 5.92 -17.01 17.12
N CYS A 566 5.59 -17.70 18.20
CA CYS A 566 4.43 -17.37 19.04
C CYS A 566 4.67 -16.14 19.95
N GLU A 567 5.91 -15.64 20.00
CA GLU A 567 6.27 -14.42 20.71
C GLU A 567 5.81 -13.19 19.92
N GLU A 568 5.45 -12.13 20.64
CA GLU A 568 5.08 -10.85 20.05
C GLU A 568 6.37 -10.15 19.59
N GLY A 569 6.46 -9.79 18.31
CA GLY A 569 7.65 -9.11 17.79
C GLY A 569 7.80 -7.70 18.36
N ASP A 570 9.03 -7.18 18.37
CA ASP A 570 9.28 -5.77 18.73
C ASP A 570 8.48 -4.84 17.82
N ASN A 571 7.99 -3.74 18.39
CA ASN A 571 7.26 -2.70 17.64
C ASN A 571 8.21 -2.02 16.65
N GLU A 572 7.86 -2.05 15.36
CA GLU A 572 8.62 -1.36 14.32
C GLU A 572 8.05 0.03 14.03
N PRO A 573 8.87 0.97 13.54
CA PRO A 573 8.34 2.25 13.10
C PRO A 573 7.36 2.06 11.93
N PRO A 574 6.29 2.88 11.86
CA PRO A 574 5.43 2.93 10.69
C PRO A 574 6.23 3.36 9.47
N ARG A 575 5.67 3.28 8.27
CA ARG A 575 6.32 3.76 7.04
C ARG A 575 5.50 4.78 6.30
N ALA A 576 6.11 5.96 6.12
CA ALA A 576 5.51 7.07 5.41
C ALA A 576 5.57 6.85 3.90
N ASN A 577 4.50 7.19 3.18
CA ASN A 577 4.50 7.18 1.72
C ASN A 577 3.51 8.21 1.16
N ILE A 578 4.02 9.28 0.56
CA ILE A 578 3.25 10.34 -0.08
C ILE A 578 2.89 9.90 -1.51
N THR A 579 1.60 9.77 -1.77
CA THR A 579 1.09 9.45 -3.12
C THR A 579 0.69 10.70 -3.91
N SER A 580 0.36 11.79 -3.21
CA SER A 580 0.07 13.09 -3.79
C SER A 580 0.43 14.20 -2.80
N PRO A 581 1.02 15.32 -3.24
CA PRO A 581 1.37 15.64 -4.62
C PRO A 581 2.58 14.84 -5.13
N THR A 582 2.61 14.61 -6.44
CA THR A 582 3.69 13.90 -7.13
C THR A 582 5.01 14.67 -7.06
N HIS A 583 6.07 13.97 -6.66
CA HIS A 583 7.44 14.48 -6.64
C HIS A 583 7.86 15.05 -8.00
N ARG A 584 8.54 16.20 -8.01
CA ARG A 584 8.94 16.98 -9.22
C ARG A 584 7.80 17.63 -9.99
N GLY A 585 6.56 17.49 -9.52
CA GLY A 585 5.38 17.99 -10.21
C GLY A 585 5.36 19.51 -10.34
N ILE A 586 4.80 19.98 -11.46
CA ILE A 586 4.49 21.40 -11.70
C ILE A 586 2.99 21.61 -11.50
N TYR A 587 2.65 22.50 -10.57
CA TYR A 587 1.30 22.85 -10.18
C TYR A 587 1.02 24.34 -10.36
N PHE A 588 -0.24 24.72 -10.52
CA PHE A 588 -0.67 26.11 -10.66
C PHE A 588 -1.32 26.66 -9.39
N THR A 589 -1.05 27.94 -9.09
CA THR A 589 -1.73 28.69 -8.04
C THR A 589 -3.25 28.79 -8.28
N ASN A 590 -4.02 28.88 -7.20
CA ASN A 590 -5.49 28.84 -7.13
C ASN A 590 -6.13 27.56 -7.68
N VAL A 591 -5.35 26.48 -7.82
CA VAL A 591 -5.84 25.16 -8.20
C VAL A 591 -5.61 24.24 -7.00
N PRO A 592 -6.64 23.54 -6.49
CA PRO A 592 -6.46 22.62 -5.38
C PRO A 592 -5.49 21.50 -5.74
N ILE A 593 -4.54 21.28 -4.85
CA ILE A 593 -3.59 20.16 -4.89
C ILE A 593 -4.03 19.17 -3.83
N LEU A 594 -4.16 17.90 -4.19
CA LEU A 594 -4.43 16.82 -3.25
C LEU A 594 -3.15 16.47 -2.49
N PHE A 595 -3.24 16.41 -1.17
CA PHE A 595 -2.26 15.83 -0.26
C PHE A 595 -2.83 14.48 0.19
N ASN A 596 -2.20 13.39 -0.24
CA ASN A 596 -2.65 12.03 0.00
C ASN A 596 -1.45 11.08 0.15
N GLN A 597 -1.71 9.94 0.78
CA GLN A 597 -0.68 9.04 1.27
C GLN A 597 -1.15 7.58 1.25
N SER A 598 -0.20 6.64 1.28
CA SER A 598 -0.43 5.20 1.42
C SER A 598 0.54 4.58 2.44
N SER A 599 0.85 5.36 3.48
CA SER A 599 1.63 4.97 4.64
C SER A 599 0.90 3.89 5.42
N PHE A 600 1.66 3.04 6.08
CA PHE A 600 1.12 1.95 6.88
C PHE A 600 2.05 1.64 8.04
N ASP A 601 1.54 0.91 9.01
CA ASP A 601 2.28 0.40 10.15
C ASP A 601 2.35 -1.13 10.03
N PRO A 602 3.52 -1.79 10.19
CA PRO A 602 3.66 -3.24 9.99
C PRO A 602 2.80 -4.06 10.97
N GLU A 603 2.60 -3.52 12.17
CA GLU A 603 1.75 -4.06 13.21
C GLU A 603 0.29 -3.60 13.05
N ASN A 604 -0.01 -2.79 12.04
CA ASN A 604 -1.31 -2.20 11.72
C ASN A 604 -1.87 -1.37 12.90
N ASN A 605 -0.99 -0.65 13.60
CA ASN A 605 -1.35 0.26 14.66
C ASN A 605 -1.98 1.55 14.12
N ILE A 606 -2.62 2.33 15.02
CA ILE A 606 -3.13 3.65 14.67
C ILE A 606 -1.94 4.58 14.43
N ILE A 607 -1.83 5.10 13.21
CA ILE A 607 -0.82 6.10 12.83
C ILE A 607 -1.41 7.51 12.90
N ASN A 608 -0.64 8.42 13.49
CA ASN A 608 -0.88 9.85 13.47
C ASN A 608 -0.14 10.47 12.28
N PHE A 609 -0.76 11.42 11.60
CA PHE A 609 -0.16 12.10 10.46
C PHE A 609 0.28 13.51 10.85
N LEU A 610 1.45 13.92 10.37
CA LEU A 610 1.90 15.30 10.40
C LEU A 610 2.49 15.66 9.04
N TRP A 611 1.73 16.41 8.27
CA TRP A 611 2.18 17.05 7.05
C TRP A 611 2.86 18.38 7.41
N VAL A 612 4.09 18.55 6.95
CA VAL A 612 4.87 19.79 7.09
C VAL A 612 5.18 20.29 5.70
N VAL A 613 4.64 21.46 5.34
CA VAL A 613 4.92 22.12 4.07
C VAL A 613 5.82 23.30 4.32
N GLU A 614 6.96 23.33 3.64
CA GLU A 614 8.00 24.33 3.82
C GLU A 614 8.30 25.07 2.52
N LYS A 615 8.67 26.34 2.68
CA LYS A 615 9.06 27.24 1.59
C LYS A 615 10.47 27.77 1.87
N ASN A 616 11.44 27.35 1.06
CA ASN A 616 12.86 27.69 1.26
C ASN A 616 13.39 27.34 2.67
N GLY A 617 12.93 26.22 3.26
CA GLY A 617 13.33 25.76 4.59
C GLY A 617 12.68 26.50 5.76
N GLU A 618 11.71 27.37 5.50
CA GLU A 618 10.84 27.93 6.54
C GLU A 618 9.46 27.27 6.49
N LEU A 619 8.91 26.94 7.66
CA LEU A 619 7.57 26.38 7.79
C LEU A 619 6.54 27.30 7.11
N PHE A 620 5.81 26.76 6.14
CA PHE A 620 4.72 27.43 5.45
C PHE A 620 3.37 27.08 6.09
N PHE A 621 3.05 25.78 6.25
CA PHE A 621 1.93 25.31 7.08
C PHE A 621 2.13 23.86 7.53
N GLU A 622 1.33 23.43 8.52
CA GLU A 622 1.22 22.03 8.95
C GLU A 622 -0.23 21.56 8.87
N ASP A 623 -0.43 20.26 8.65
CA ASP A 623 -1.73 19.60 8.72
C ASP A 623 -1.59 18.21 9.37
N THR A 624 -2.66 17.72 9.98
CA THR A 624 -2.66 16.42 10.69
C THR A 624 -3.70 15.44 10.14
N ARG A 625 -4.43 15.83 9.10
CA ARG A 625 -5.37 14.96 8.42
C ARG A 625 -4.60 13.96 7.57
N GLU A 626 -5.14 12.76 7.47
CA GLU A 626 -4.62 11.69 6.61
C GLU A 626 -4.52 12.13 5.13
N SER A 627 -5.55 12.83 4.64
CA SER A 627 -5.57 13.44 3.31
C SER A 627 -6.37 14.74 3.31
N PHE A 628 -5.99 15.68 2.45
CA PHE A 628 -6.66 16.99 2.32
C PHE A 628 -6.32 17.67 1.00
N TYR A 629 -7.08 18.71 0.65
CA TYR A 629 -6.72 19.60 -0.46
C TYR A 629 -6.17 20.91 0.05
N TYR A 630 -5.21 21.49 -0.68
CA TYR A 630 -4.71 22.83 -0.42
C TYR A 630 -4.54 23.61 -1.71
N SER A 631 -4.96 24.88 -1.71
CA SER A 631 -4.80 25.79 -2.86
C SER A 631 -3.84 26.91 -2.48
N PHE A 632 -2.72 27.02 -3.20
CA PHE A 632 -1.74 28.08 -3.03
C PHE A 632 -2.23 29.38 -3.69
N ASP A 633 -2.12 30.53 -3.02
CA ASP A 633 -2.56 31.81 -3.59
C ASP A 633 -1.64 32.28 -4.73
N GLN A 634 -2.07 33.25 -5.53
CA GLN A 634 -1.25 33.81 -6.63
C GLN A 634 0.14 34.32 -6.20
N ASN A 635 0.29 34.74 -4.94
CA ASN A 635 1.56 35.25 -4.42
C ASN A 635 2.46 34.15 -3.88
N ASP A 636 1.96 32.91 -3.82
CA ASP A 636 2.64 31.75 -3.26
C ASP A 636 3.38 30.94 -4.33
N ALA A 637 3.56 31.49 -5.54
CA ALA A 637 4.36 30.83 -6.57
C ALA A 637 5.82 30.68 -6.13
N ASP A 638 6.24 29.44 -5.85
CA ASP A 638 7.59 29.07 -5.45
C ASP A 638 7.76 27.53 -5.49
N GLN A 639 8.95 27.06 -5.13
CA GLN A 639 9.20 25.67 -4.77
C GLN A 639 8.76 25.41 -3.31
N TYR A 640 8.16 24.24 -3.09
CA TYR A 640 7.78 23.76 -1.76
C TYR A 640 8.38 22.38 -1.50
N THR A 641 8.79 22.14 -0.26
CA THR A 641 9.10 20.81 0.28
C THR A 641 7.92 20.37 1.12
N ILE A 642 7.47 19.14 0.93
CA ILE A 642 6.34 18.55 1.65
C ILE A 642 6.85 17.30 2.32
N THR A 643 6.75 17.28 3.64
CA THR A 643 7.13 16.16 4.48
C THR A 643 5.88 15.58 5.09
N LEU A 644 5.72 14.27 5.02
CA LEU A 644 4.73 13.54 5.79
C LEU A 644 5.48 12.75 6.85
N ARG A 645 5.24 13.06 8.12
CA ARG A 645 5.59 12.20 9.24
C ARG A 645 4.40 11.33 9.62
N VAL A 646 4.62 10.04 9.76
CA VAL A 646 3.67 9.12 10.38
C VAL A 646 4.25 8.59 11.68
N GLU A 647 3.48 8.62 12.76
CA GLU A 647 3.91 8.21 14.10
C GLU A 647 2.89 7.24 14.69
N ASP A 648 3.36 6.10 15.20
CA ASP A 648 2.52 5.10 15.84
C ASP A 648 2.12 5.51 17.27
N GLU A 649 1.43 4.62 18.00
CA GLU A 649 1.03 4.90 19.38
C GLU A 649 2.17 4.80 20.41
N TYR A 650 3.31 4.23 20.02
CA TYR A 650 4.50 4.03 20.85
C TYR A 650 5.54 5.15 20.67
N GLY A 651 5.29 6.08 19.74
CA GLY A 651 6.15 7.21 19.43
C GLY A 651 7.27 6.89 18.44
N LEU A 652 7.23 5.72 17.79
CA LEU A 652 8.09 5.47 16.64
C LEU A 652 7.47 6.13 15.42
N TYR A 653 8.32 6.67 14.55
CA TYR A 653 7.85 7.41 13.38
C TYR A 653 8.75 7.16 12.17
N ASP A 654 8.19 7.44 11.00
CA ASP A 654 8.91 7.53 9.73
C ASP A 654 8.44 8.75 8.95
N GLU A 655 9.26 9.19 8.01
CA GLU A 655 9.00 10.37 7.19
C GLU A 655 9.22 10.10 5.71
N ASP A 656 8.32 10.61 4.88
CA ASP A 656 8.48 10.67 3.43
C ASP A 656 8.40 12.11 2.96
N GLN A 657 9.10 12.42 1.86
CA GLN A 657 9.25 13.79 1.38
C GLN A 657 9.14 13.90 -0.13
N VAL A 658 8.36 14.88 -0.57
CA VAL A 658 8.26 15.28 -1.98
C VAL A 658 8.56 16.76 -2.12
N SER A 659 9.05 17.16 -3.30
CA SER A 659 9.26 18.56 -3.64
C SER A 659 8.48 18.90 -4.91
N ILE A 660 7.87 20.08 -4.94
CA ILE A 660 7.00 20.51 -6.04
C ILE A 660 7.27 21.97 -6.43
N ILE A 661 6.93 22.36 -7.66
CA ILE A 661 6.82 23.76 -8.08
C ILE A 661 5.35 24.17 -8.12
N VAL A 662 5.05 25.34 -7.56
CA VAL A 662 3.76 26.01 -7.72
C VAL A 662 3.96 27.32 -8.51
N THR A 663 3.20 27.55 -9.59
CA THR A 663 3.37 28.68 -10.51
C THR A 663 2.12 29.55 -10.71
N ALA A 664 2.29 30.88 -10.84
CA ALA A 664 1.20 31.85 -11.08
C ALA A 664 1.28 32.61 -12.42
N SER A 665 2.43 32.57 -13.11
CA SER A 665 2.76 33.38 -14.31
C SER A 665 2.77 34.92 -14.12
N PRO A 666 3.67 35.67 -14.79
CA PRO A 666 4.86 35.24 -15.53
C PRO A 666 6.13 35.30 -14.68
N GLY A 667 7.04 34.34 -14.86
CA GLY A 667 8.34 34.33 -14.21
C GLY A 667 9.15 33.07 -14.51
N MET A 668 10.48 33.17 -14.50
CA MET A 668 11.35 31.99 -14.51
C MET A 668 11.43 31.42 -13.09
N MET A 669 11.25 30.11 -12.96
CA MET A 669 11.40 29.39 -11.70
C MET A 669 12.30 28.18 -11.88
N ALA A 670 13.00 27.84 -10.80
CA ALA A 670 13.87 26.70 -10.74
C ALA A 670 13.38 25.71 -9.69
N TYR A 671 13.54 24.42 -9.99
CA TYR A 671 13.27 23.27 -9.15
C TYR A 671 14.57 22.52 -8.87
N ILE A 672 14.68 21.97 -7.67
CA ILE A 672 15.78 21.10 -7.27
C ILE A 672 15.19 19.75 -6.83
N ASN A 673 15.73 18.66 -7.38
CA ASN A 673 15.16 17.32 -7.28
C ASN A 673 15.28 16.63 -5.93
N GLU A 674 16.36 16.86 -5.19
CA GLU A 674 16.53 16.17 -3.92
C GLU A 674 15.81 16.97 -2.83
N PRO A 675 14.89 16.37 -2.06
CA PRO A 675 14.41 16.98 -0.82
C PRO A 675 15.61 17.17 0.13
N PHE A 676 15.72 18.35 0.73
CA PHE A 676 16.83 18.71 1.61
C PHE A 676 16.29 18.96 3.02
N HIS A 677 15.99 17.90 3.77
CA HIS A 677 15.78 18.00 5.22
C HIS A 677 16.56 16.90 5.96
N GLN A 678 16.68 17.11 7.28
CA GLN A 678 17.30 16.26 8.30
C GLN A 678 17.41 14.79 7.91
N ALA A 679 18.64 14.30 7.89
CA ALA A 679 18.90 12.88 7.73
C ALA A 679 19.99 12.43 8.69
N VAL A 680 19.98 11.14 8.98
CA VAL A 680 21.10 10.48 9.64
C VAL A 680 21.76 9.58 8.60
N LEU A 681 22.99 9.90 8.22
CA LEU A 681 23.73 9.10 7.23
C LEU A 681 24.67 8.14 7.96
N ARG A 682 24.48 6.84 7.73
CA ARG A 682 25.37 5.76 8.17
C ARG A 682 26.26 5.33 7.00
N ASP A 683 27.50 5.81 6.95
CA ASP A 683 28.50 5.35 5.97
C ASP A 683 29.88 5.22 6.62
N LEU A 684 30.46 4.02 6.53
CA LEU A 684 31.77 3.64 7.07
C LEU A 684 32.93 4.46 6.48
N ASP A 685 32.74 5.07 5.31
CA ASP A 685 33.75 5.88 4.64
C ASP A 685 33.48 7.40 4.74
N LEU A 686 32.46 7.82 5.52
CA LEU A 686 31.98 9.21 5.62
C LEU A 686 31.66 9.85 4.25
N LYS A 687 31.33 9.03 3.25
CA LYS A 687 31.10 9.46 1.87
C LYS A 687 29.66 9.91 1.69
N PHE A 688 29.49 11.09 1.09
CA PHE A 688 28.22 11.63 0.68
C PHE A 688 28.13 11.66 -0.84
N ARG A 689 27.09 11.03 -1.39
CA ARG A 689 26.75 11.14 -2.81
C ARG A 689 25.73 12.25 -3.00
N PHE A 690 25.93 13.08 -4.00
CA PHE A 690 25.04 14.18 -4.35
C PHE A 690 24.69 14.15 -5.82
N ASN A 691 23.43 14.44 -6.15
CA ASN A 691 22.95 14.42 -7.52
C ASN A 691 21.86 15.46 -7.78
N ALA A 692 22.18 16.47 -8.59
CA ALA A 692 21.21 17.48 -9.01
C ALA A 692 20.72 17.30 -10.46
N SER A 693 20.96 16.14 -11.09
CA SER A 693 20.65 15.87 -12.51
C SER A 693 19.16 15.87 -12.87
N ASP A 694 18.28 15.86 -11.88
CA ASP A 694 16.84 15.96 -12.08
C ASP A 694 16.29 17.37 -11.80
N SER A 695 17.17 18.32 -11.47
CA SER A 695 16.81 19.73 -11.32
C SER A 695 16.44 20.32 -12.68
N TYR A 696 15.57 21.31 -12.68
CA TYR A 696 15.09 21.93 -13.91
C TYR A 696 14.69 23.39 -13.73
N VAL A 697 14.66 24.13 -14.84
CA VAL A 697 14.26 25.53 -14.88
C VAL A 697 13.18 25.69 -15.94
N ILE A 698 12.08 26.31 -15.53
CA ILE A 698 10.98 26.65 -16.41
C ILE A 698 10.87 28.16 -16.56
N ASN A 699 10.56 28.59 -17.77
CA ASN A 699 10.16 29.94 -18.10
C ASN A 699 8.72 29.91 -18.64
N THR A 700 7.94 30.91 -18.27
CA THR A 700 6.57 31.04 -18.78
C THR A 700 6.54 31.98 -19.98
N VAL A 701 6.09 31.51 -21.16
CA VAL A 701 5.84 32.38 -22.35
C VAL A 701 4.37 32.30 -22.78
N GLN A 702 3.82 33.47 -23.17
CA GLN A 702 2.40 33.79 -23.34
C GLN A 702 1.67 33.04 -24.47
N GLY A 703 0.54 32.41 -24.13
CA GLY A 703 -0.56 32.08 -25.03
C GLY A 703 -1.55 33.25 -25.20
N ASN A 704 -2.31 33.25 -26.30
CA ASN A 704 -3.26 34.31 -26.63
C ASN A 704 -4.55 34.17 -25.78
N PHE A 705 -4.86 35.16 -24.95
CA PHE A 705 -6.04 35.23 -24.06
C PHE A 705 -7.42 35.18 -24.76
N SER A 706 -7.48 34.94 -26.07
CA SER A 706 -8.67 35.14 -26.89
C SER A 706 -9.23 33.86 -27.51
N ASN A 707 -9.08 32.70 -26.85
CA ASN A 707 -9.84 31.44 -26.97
C ASN A 707 -8.87 30.24 -26.92
N ASN A 708 -9.15 29.24 -26.05
CA ASN A 708 -8.65 27.85 -26.03
C ASN A 708 -7.51 27.37 -25.11
N CYS A 709 -6.93 28.17 -24.21
CA CYS A 709 -5.91 27.68 -23.26
C CYS A 709 -4.71 26.95 -23.92
N ASP A 710 -4.21 27.46 -25.05
CA ASP A 710 -2.91 27.02 -25.60
C ASP A 710 -1.80 27.68 -24.78
N TYR A 711 -1.41 27.05 -23.67
CA TYR A 711 -0.28 27.44 -22.84
C TYR A 711 0.91 26.52 -23.10
N TYR A 712 2.10 27.08 -23.08
CA TYR A 712 3.34 26.33 -23.24
C TYR A 712 4.30 26.72 -22.12
N ILE A 713 4.70 25.75 -21.32
CA ILE A 713 5.76 25.97 -20.32
C ILE A 713 7.09 25.70 -21.02
N GLU A 714 7.92 26.73 -21.14
CA GLU A 714 9.24 26.61 -21.75
C GLU A 714 10.20 26.01 -20.72
N CYS A 715 10.66 24.78 -20.92
CA CYS A 715 11.80 24.24 -20.18
C CYS A 715 13.07 24.92 -20.68
N THR A 716 13.65 25.80 -19.87
CA THR A 716 14.85 26.56 -20.25
C THR A 716 16.14 25.87 -19.85
N GLY A 717 16.09 24.84 -19.01
CA GLY A 717 17.26 24.05 -18.63
C GLY A 717 16.93 22.87 -17.71
N GLY A 718 17.82 21.88 -17.65
CA GLY A 718 17.67 20.70 -16.80
C GLY A 718 16.62 19.68 -17.29
N ASN A 719 16.11 18.85 -16.37
CA ASN A 719 15.22 17.73 -16.66
C ASN A 719 13.76 18.02 -16.24
N CYS A 720 13.07 18.88 -17.00
CA CYS A 720 11.67 19.22 -16.70
C CYS A 720 10.74 17.99 -16.87
N PRO A 721 9.68 17.87 -16.04
CA PRO A 721 8.65 16.86 -16.26
C PRO A 721 7.97 17.10 -17.62
N PRO A 722 7.51 16.03 -18.30
CA PRO A 722 6.95 16.14 -19.64
C PRO A 722 5.60 16.87 -19.68
N LYS A 723 4.90 16.96 -18.55
CA LYS A 723 3.58 17.58 -18.38
C LYS A 723 3.46 18.23 -17.01
N THR A 724 2.40 19.03 -16.82
CA THR A 724 2.00 19.55 -15.50
C THR A 724 1.05 18.57 -14.81
N GLU A 725 1.01 18.62 -13.48
CA GLU A 725 0.15 17.75 -12.66
C GLU A 725 -1.28 18.30 -12.53
N ASN A 726 -1.45 19.61 -12.68
CA ASN A 726 -2.75 20.26 -12.82
C ASN A 726 -2.72 21.35 -13.90
N SER A 727 -3.88 21.95 -14.20
CA SER A 727 -4.03 23.04 -15.17
C SER A 727 -4.61 24.29 -14.50
N PRO A 728 -4.29 25.52 -15.00
CA PRO A 728 -4.93 26.73 -14.51
C PRO A 728 -6.46 26.66 -14.64
N ASN A 729 -7.17 27.32 -13.73
CA ASN A 729 -8.64 27.37 -13.76
C ASN A 729 -9.16 27.82 -15.15
N GLY A 730 -10.05 27.00 -15.74
CA GLY A 730 -10.62 27.23 -17.07
C GLY A 730 -9.83 26.65 -18.24
N CYS A 731 -8.78 25.85 -17.99
CA CYS A 731 -7.94 25.23 -19.02
C CYS A 731 -7.93 23.70 -18.99
N ASN A 732 -7.95 23.09 -20.18
CA ASN A 732 -7.82 21.64 -20.35
C ASN A 732 -6.35 21.22 -20.16
N LYS A 733 -6.10 20.24 -19.27
CA LYS A 733 -4.79 19.66 -18.98
C LYS A 733 -4.06 19.10 -20.22
N ASP A 734 -4.80 18.60 -21.21
CA ASP A 734 -4.26 17.99 -22.42
C ASP A 734 -3.74 19.01 -23.45
N LYS A 735 -3.86 20.31 -23.16
CA LYS A 735 -3.37 21.41 -24.01
C LYS A 735 -2.22 22.19 -23.38
N LEU A 736 -1.71 21.72 -22.24
CA LEU A 736 -0.58 22.28 -21.51
C LEU A 736 0.62 21.34 -21.64
N ASP A 737 1.46 21.61 -22.63
CA ASP A 737 2.71 20.88 -22.81
C ASP A 737 3.88 21.63 -22.16
N VAL A 738 4.80 20.87 -21.57
CA VAL A 738 6.11 21.38 -21.18
C VAL A 738 7.07 21.12 -22.35
N SER A 739 7.71 22.17 -22.84
CA SER A 739 8.76 22.06 -23.87
C SER A 739 9.83 21.07 -23.43
N PRO A 740 10.18 20.05 -24.22
CA PRO A 740 11.44 19.37 -23.99
C PRO A 740 12.59 20.37 -24.26
N PRO A 741 13.63 20.41 -23.42
CA PRO A 741 14.76 21.30 -23.65
C PRO A 741 15.42 20.97 -24.99
N LEU A 742 15.71 21.99 -25.80
CA LEU A 742 16.45 21.87 -27.05
C LEU A 742 17.93 21.53 -26.77
N ASP A 743 18.25 20.30 -26.36
CA ASP A 743 19.64 19.78 -26.32
C ASP A 743 20.64 20.48 -25.35
N VAL A 744 20.20 21.20 -24.30
CA VAL A 744 21.10 22.04 -23.46
C VAL A 744 21.26 21.64 -21.97
N GLY A 745 20.80 20.46 -21.55
CA GLY A 745 20.44 20.18 -20.14
C GLY A 745 21.51 20.35 -19.05
N PHE A 746 22.77 20.00 -19.27
CA PHE A 746 23.79 20.02 -18.20
C PHE A 746 25.22 20.40 -18.64
N ASN A 747 25.54 20.28 -19.94
CA ASN A 747 26.92 20.35 -20.44
C ASN A 747 27.27 21.62 -21.26
N ASP A 748 26.30 22.49 -21.53
CA ASP A 748 26.48 23.68 -22.39
C ASP A 748 26.62 25.00 -21.61
N GLY A 749 26.77 24.94 -20.28
CA GLY A 749 27.18 26.08 -19.45
C GLY A 749 26.06 27.00 -18.94
N ASN A 750 24.79 26.69 -19.24
CA ASN A 750 23.65 27.52 -18.83
C ASN A 750 23.09 27.15 -17.45
N LEU A 751 23.17 25.90 -16.99
CA LEU A 751 22.73 25.51 -15.64
C LEU A 751 23.95 25.10 -14.81
N LEU A 752 24.21 25.83 -13.74
CA LEU A 752 25.37 25.70 -12.88
C LEU A 752 24.92 25.26 -11.49
N PHE A 753 25.59 24.25 -10.96
CA PHE A 753 25.35 23.70 -9.64
C PHE A 753 26.58 23.99 -8.80
N SER A 754 26.38 24.57 -7.62
CA SER A 754 27.46 24.82 -6.67
C SER A 754 27.08 24.22 -5.33
N TRP A 755 27.67 23.07 -5.02
CA TRP A 755 27.48 22.35 -3.77
C TRP A 755 28.43 22.90 -2.73
N ARG A 756 27.92 23.24 -1.54
CA ARG A 756 28.66 23.77 -0.41
C ARG A 756 28.50 22.85 0.78
N PHE A 757 29.61 22.40 1.35
CA PHE A 757 29.63 21.49 2.48
C PHE A 757 30.13 22.25 3.71
N TYR A 758 29.45 22.13 4.83
CA TYR A 758 29.74 22.82 6.09
C TYR A 758 29.91 21.80 7.22
N ASP A 759 30.86 22.08 8.12
CA ASP A 759 31.14 21.31 9.33
C ASP A 759 30.96 22.27 10.50
N GLU A 760 29.86 22.09 11.26
CA GLU A 760 29.28 23.03 12.22
C GLU A 760 28.70 24.33 11.63
N VAL A 761 27.87 25.04 12.41
CA VAL A 761 27.21 26.31 12.06
C VAL A 761 28.24 27.45 12.00
N LEU A 762 29.10 27.44 10.98
CA LEU A 762 29.97 28.55 10.61
C LEU A 762 29.65 29.04 9.20
N ASP A 763 29.64 30.36 9.01
CA ASP A 763 29.21 31.06 7.78
C ASP A 763 29.99 30.71 6.50
N ASN A 764 31.04 29.87 6.54
CA ASN A 764 31.88 29.54 5.38
C ASN A 764 31.97 28.03 5.13
N PRO A 765 31.79 27.57 3.87
CA PRO A 765 31.87 26.16 3.55
C PRO A 765 33.31 25.63 3.66
N ILE A 766 33.45 24.40 4.15
CA ILE A 766 34.71 23.65 4.17
C ILE A 766 35.10 23.17 2.76
N MET A 767 34.11 23.01 1.88
CA MET A 767 34.30 22.58 0.50
C MET A 767 33.20 23.14 -0.39
N GLU A 768 33.57 23.58 -1.59
CA GLU A 768 32.64 24.00 -2.64
C GLU A 768 32.96 23.23 -3.93
N ILE A 769 31.95 22.60 -4.54
CA ILE A 769 32.09 21.76 -5.73
C ILE A 769 31.09 22.19 -6.80
N ASP A 770 31.61 22.58 -7.96
CA ASP A 770 30.80 22.98 -9.11
C ASP A 770 30.56 21.80 -10.07
N ARG A 771 29.68 20.87 -9.70
CA ARG A 771 29.33 19.67 -10.50
C ARG A 771 27.88 19.25 -10.30
N VAL A 772 27.29 18.62 -11.32
CA VAL A 772 25.92 18.06 -11.25
C VAL A 772 25.84 16.89 -10.26
N THR A 773 26.82 15.98 -10.31
CA THR A 773 26.91 14.81 -9.46
C THR A 773 28.30 14.65 -8.89
N GLY A 774 28.41 13.99 -7.74
CA GLY A 774 29.70 13.64 -7.19
C GLY A 774 29.61 12.86 -5.90
N ILE A 775 30.79 12.52 -5.40
CA ILE A 775 30.97 11.92 -4.09
C ILE A 775 32.01 12.78 -3.36
N THR A 776 31.68 13.23 -2.17
CA THR A 776 32.61 13.90 -1.26
C THR A 776 32.64 13.15 0.06
N ALA A 777 33.60 13.41 0.93
CA ALA A 777 33.64 12.83 2.27
C ALA A 777 33.77 13.93 3.32
N PHE A 778 33.04 13.78 4.42
CA PHE A 778 33.23 14.62 5.61
C PHE A 778 34.41 14.08 6.43
N GLY A 779 35.18 14.97 7.05
CA GLY A 779 36.45 14.60 7.67
C GLY A 779 36.33 13.91 9.04
N VAL A 780 35.20 14.07 9.73
CA VAL A 780 34.95 13.56 11.08
C VAL A 780 33.45 13.26 11.29
N SER A 781 33.13 12.19 12.01
CA SER A 781 31.81 11.96 12.59
C SER A 781 31.58 12.94 13.76
N SER A 782 30.31 13.18 14.11
CA SER A 782 29.96 14.08 15.20
C SER A 782 28.71 13.62 15.91
N HIS A 783 28.69 13.84 17.23
CA HIS A 783 27.55 13.50 18.09
C HIS A 783 26.54 14.63 18.20
N ASN A 784 26.80 15.80 17.61
CA ASN A 784 25.88 16.94 17.69
C ASN A 784 24.77 16.79 16.63
N PHE A 785 23.52 16.94 17.05
CA PHE A 785 22.36 16.91 16.15
C PHE A 785 22.46 18.04 15.11
N ASN A 786 22.25 17.73 13.82
CA ASN A 786 22.21 18.67 12.70
C ASN A 786 23.48 19.50 12.51
N ASP A 787 24.64 18.92 12.83
CA ASP A 787 25.90 19.66 12.84
C ASP A 787 26.61 19.68 11.48
N LYS A 788 26.14 18.91 10.50
CA LYS A 788 26.58 18.99 9.11
C LYS A 788 25.52 19.68 8.27
N ASN A 789 25.95 20.51 7.34
CA ASN A 789 25.06 21.18 6.41
C ASN A 789 25.57 21.05 4.96
N ILE A 790 24.69 20.72 4.03
CA ILE A 790 24.93 20.78 2.59
C ILE A 790 24.03 21.84 1.99
N GLY A 791 24.65 22.89 1.49
CA GLY A 791 24.00 23.87 0.62
C GLY A 791 24.10 23.44 -0.84
N LEU A 792 23.02 23.55 -1.61
CA LEU A 792 23.06 23.56 -3.06
C LEU A 792 22.61 24.93 -3.55
N ASN A 793 23.48 25.57 -4.33
CA ASN A 793 23.16 26.77 -5.08
C ASN A 793 22.98 26.42 -6.56
N LEU A 794 21.75 26.54 -7.05
CA LEU A 794 21.46 26.43 -8.48
C LEU A 794 21.51 27.82 -9.12
N LYS A 795 22.29 27.98 -10.19
CA LYS A 795 22.31 29.19 -11.04
C LYS A 795 21.98 28.85 -12.49
N PHE A 796 21.20 29.71 -13.13
CA PHE A 796 20.92 29.63 -14.55
C PHE A 796 21.40 30.88 -15.29
N ASP A 797 22.33 30.74 -16.24
CA ASP A 797 22.79 31.78 -17.16
C ASP A 797 22.16 31.55 -18.54
N ASN A 798 21.44 32.55 -19.05
CA ASN A 798 20.83 32.51 -20.38
C ASN A 798 21.80 32.93 -21.52
N GLY A 799 23.11 32.98 -21.24
CA GLY A 799 24.16 33.39 -22.18
C GLY A 799 24.35 34.90 -22.29
N THR A 800 23.69 35.70 -21.45
CA THR A 800 23.87 37.17 -21.39
C THR A 800 24.67 37.64 -20.17
N GLY A 801 24.96 36.75 -19.21
CA GLY A 801 25.77 37.04 -18.02
C GLY A 801 25.07 37.90 -16.95
N ASP A 802 23.77 38.18 -17.10
CA ASP A 802 23.02 39.13 -16.26
C ASP A 802 21.82 38.50 -15.51
N LEU A 803 21.64 37.18 -15.56
CA LEU A 803 20.54 36.51 -14.86
C LEU A 803 21.08 35.48 -13.86
N VAL A 804 20.71 35.65 -12.58
CA VAL A 804 21.03 34.71 -11.50
C VAL A 804 19.70 34.34 -10.86
N ILE A 805 19.17 33.17 -11.20
CA ILE A 805 18.30 32.47 -10.25
C ILE A 805 19.24 31.99 -9.15
N ASP A 806 19.01 32.43 -7.92
CA ASP A 806 19.80 32.03 -6.75
C ASP A 806 18.86 31.23 -5.86
N LYS A 807 18.84 29.92 -6.06
CA LYS A 807 18.09 29.00 -5.21
C LYS A 807 19.08 28.28 -4.31
N ASN A 808 19.03 28.63 -3.03
CA ASN A 808 19.76 27.99 -1.96
C ASN A 808 18.82 27.00 -1.28
N THR A 809 19.18 25.72 -1.34
CA THR A 809 18.61 24.71 -0.45
C THR A 809 19.70 24.24 0.49
N ASN A 810 19.35 24.00 1.75
CA ASN A 810 20.28 23.51 2.75
C ASN A 810 19.72 22.22 3.33
N ARG A 811 20.54 21.20 3.47
CA ARG A 811 20.22 19.99 4.23
C ARG A 811 21.11 19.96 5.45
N GLU A 812 20.47 19.99 6.60
CA GLU A 812 21.12 19.62 7.85
C GLU A 812 21.08 18.10 8.01
N PHE A 813 22.11 17.52 8.59
CA PHE A 813 22.17 16.09 8.87
C PHE A 813 23.24 15.82 9.93
N THR A 814 23.17 14.65 10.52
CA THR A 814 24.16 14.15 11.48
C THR A 814 24.88 12.95 10.88
N LEU A 815 26.21 12.93 10.98
CA LEU A 815 27.02 11.76 10.60
C LEU A 815 27.28 10.90 11.83
N VAL A 816 26.63 9.74 11.86
CA VAL A 816 26.80 8.75 12.93
C VAL A 816 27.68 7.62 12.40
N ASP A 817 28.79 7.35 13.07
CA ASP A 817 29.61 6.17 12.78
C ASP A 817 28.81 4.93 13.19
N GLY A 818 28.50 4.08 12.22
CA GLY A 818 27.55 2.96 12.34
C GLY A 818 28.11 1.74 13.07
N ARG A 819 28.73 1.91 14.23
CA ARG A 819 29.09 0.80 15.12
C ARG A 819 28.90 1.18 16.58
N GLN A 820 27.90 0.61 17.24
CA GLN A 820 27.87 0.55 18.71
C GLN A 820 28.92 -0.45 19.23
N CYS A 821 29.34 -1.39 18.38
CA CYS A 821 30.44 -2.31 18.65
C CYS A 821 31.75 -1.86 18.00
N ILE A 822 32.61 -1.22 18.78
CA ILE A 822 33.90 -0.70 18.33
C ILE A 822 35.06 -1.57 18.80
N GLU A 823 36.26 -1.26 18.30
CA GLU A 823 37.49 -2.02 18.60
C GLU A 823 37.41 -3.52 18.28
N GLY A 824 36.64 -3.87 17.24
CA GLY A 824 36.54 -5.25 16.74
C GLY A 824 35.89 -6.20 17.75
N GLY A 825 34.82 -5.75 18.42
CA GLY A 825 34.10 -6.59 19.37
C GLY A 825 34.43 -6.35 20.84
N ARG A 826 35.37 -5.45 21.17
CA ARG A 826 35.91 -5.29 22.53
C ARG A 826 35.24 -4.19 23.36
N THR A 827 34.62 -3.23 22.70
CA THR A 827 34.08 -2.05 23.37
C THR A 827 32.70 -1.73 22.80
N TRP A 828 31.72 -1.64 23.69
CA TRP A 828 30.35 -1.26 23.38
C TRP A 828 30.08 0.20 23.78
N LEU A 829 29.48 0.96 22.87
CA LEU A 829 29.09 2.36 23.07
C LEU A 829 27.56 2.49 23.12
N GLU A 830 27.05 3.01 24.23
CA GLU A 830 25.63 3.39 24.36
C GLU A 830 25.43 4.82 23.87
N LEU A 831 24.53 4.99 22.91
CA LEU A 831 24.12 6.27 22.35
C LEU A 831 22.68 6.58 22.74
N ASP A 832 22.35 7.84 22.96
CA ASP A 832 20.94 8.27 23.06
C ASP A 832 20.27 8.41 21.67
N GLU A 833 18.96 8.70 21.66
CA GLU A 833 18.11 8.85 20.48
C GLU A 833 18.57 9.94 19.50
N ASN A 834 19.51 10.80 19.92
CA ASN A 834 20.11 11.86 19.11
C ASN A 834 21.57 11.55 18.70
N GLY A 835 22.10 10.38 19.08
CA GLY A 835 23.44 9.91 18.72
C GLY A 835 24.56 10.32 19.68
N PHE A 836 24.27 10.80 20.91
CA PHE A 836 25.30 11.17 21.90
C PHE A 836 25.77 9.98 22.74
N VAL A 837 27.08 9.85 22.97
CA VAL A 837 27.65 8.82 23.87
C VAL A 837 27.24 9.09 25.31
N ILE A 838 26.40 8.20 25.84
CA ILE A 838 25.95 8.21 27.23
C ILE A 838 26.63 7.13 28.08
N GLY A 839 27.30 6.15 27.45
CA GLY A 839 28.09 5.11 28.14
C GLY A 839 29.11 4.40 27.23
N GLU A 840 30.21 3.92 27.81
CA GLU A 840 31.27 3.13 27.15
C GLU A 840 31.66 1.95 28.05
N TYR A 841 31.66 0.72 27.50
CA TYR A 841 31.77 -0.51 28.27
C TYR A 841 32.67 -1.54 27.57
N ASP A 842 33.53 -2.22 28.33
CA ASP A 842 34.40 -3.31 27.86
C ASP A 842 33.62 -4.64 27.85
N THR A 843 33.47 -5.24 26.68
CA THR A 843 32.61 -6.43 26.43
C THR A 843 33.22 -7.73 26.96
N LEU A 844 34.53 -7.75 27.26
CA LEU A 844 35.20 -8.90 27.89
C LEU A 844 35.01 -8.92 29.41
N ASN A 845 34.66 -7.78 30.01
CA ASN A 845 34.57 -7.59 31.45
C ASN A 845 33.16 -7.24 31.94
N ASN A 846 32.24 -6.93 31.03
CA ASN A 846 30.86 -6.59 31.33
C ASN A 846 29.88 -7.48 30.53
N PRO A 847 29.26 -8.50 31.16
CA PRO A 847 28.42 -9.49 30.49
C PRO A 847 27.18 -8.92 29.78
N ASP A 848 26.67 -7.79 30.27
CA ASP A 848 25.50 -7.14 29.67
C ASP A 848 25.87 -6.27 28.46
N ALA A 849 27.15 -5.89 28.33
CA ALA A 849 27.61 -5.03 27.24
C ALA A 849 27.86 -5.77 25.93
N CYS A 850 28.04 -7.10 25.95
CA CYS A 850 28.22 -7.87 24.72
C CYS A 850 26.91 -8.22 24.01
N LYS A 851 25.76 -8.02 24.66
CA LYS A 851 24.42 -8.44 24.19
C LYS A 851 23.77 -7.46 23.21
N GLY A 852 24.58 -6.63 22.57
CA GLY A 852 24.09 -5.67 21.58
C GLY A 852 23.05 -4.66 22.11
N VAL A 853 22.22 -4.16 21.19
CA VAL A 853 21.13 -3.20 21.45
C VAL A 853 19.90 -3.91 22.00
N ASP A 854 19.66 -5.15 21.56
CA ASP A 854 18.50 -5.94 21.95
C ASP A 854 18.59 -6.50 23.38
N GLY A 855 19.78 -6.43 24.00
CA GLY A 855 20.03 -6.86 25.37
C GLY A 855 19.99 -8.37 25.57
N THR A 856 20.01 -9.14 24.48
CA THR A 856 19.95 -10.59 24.44
C THR A 856 21.27 -11.16 23.95
N ALA A 857 21.79 -12.20 24.61
CA ALA A 857 23.03 -12.84 24.18
C ALA A 857 22.74 -13.89 23.10
N GLY A 858 23.55 -13.93 22.04
CA GLY A 858 23.47 -14.92 20.96
C GLY A 858 22.69 -14.44 19.73
N THR A 859 22.40 -13.15 19.64
CA THR A 859 21.65 -12.50 18.55
C THR A 859 22.59 -11.82 17.55
N GLY A 860 22.05 -11.41 16.40
CA GLY A 860 22.86 -10.92 15.26
C GLY A 860 23.59 -9.58 15.50
N ASP A 861 23.33 -8.91 16.61
CA ASP A 861 23.95 -7.65 17.03
C ASP A 861 24.93 -7.80 18.22
N ASP A 862 25.20 -9.05 18.65
CA ASP A 862 26.18 -9.36 19.69
C ASP A 862 27.54 -8.70 19.42
N CYS A 863 27.99 -7.92 20.39
CA CYS A 863 29.28 -7.25 20.35
C CYS A 863 30.35 -8.09 21.03
N CYS A 864 30.89 -9.06 20.29
CA CYS A 864 32.03 -9.87 20.70
C CYS A 864 33.17 -9.87 19.69
N PRO A 865 34.42 -10.04 20.15
CA PRO A 865 35.54 -10.21 19.24
C PRO A 865 35.34 -11.46 18.38
N ALA A 866 35.86 -11.44 17.16
CA ALA A 866 35.74 -12.56 16.21
C ALA A 866 36.11 -13.91 16.87
N LEU A 867 35.31 -14.95 16.59
CA LEU A 867 35.41 -16.30 17.18
C LEU A 867 34.98 -16.41 18.66
N MET A 868 34.35 -15.36 19.20
CA MET A 868 33.68 -15.38 20.50
C MET A 868 32.20 -15.05 20.33
N LYS A 869 31.33 -15.73 21.06
CA LYS A 869 29.90 -15.44 21.16
C LYS A 869 29.59 -14.80 22.51
N CYS A 870 28.59 -13.91 22.55
CA CYS A 870 28.12 -13.40 23.83
C CYS A 870 27.32 -14.51 24.52
N VAL A 871 27.60 -14.77 25.80
CA VAL A 871 26.83 -15.72 26.60
C VAL A 871 26.26 -15.01 27.82
N ASP A 872 24.96 -15.23 28.04
CA ASP A 872 24.21 -14.56 29.11
C ASP A 872 24.85 -14.81 30.49
N GLY A 873 25.23 -13.72 31.15
CA GLY A 873 25.88 -13.73 32.47
C GLY A 873 27.39 -14.03 32.46
N GLU A 874 27.98 -14.39 31.32
CA GLU A 874 29.41 -14.75 31.20
C GLU A 874 30.22 -13.80 30.30
N GLY A 875 29.55 -12.98 29.47
CA GLY A 875 30.22 -12.08 28.53
C GLY A 875 30.66 -12.80 27.26
N CYS A 876 31.61 -12.22 26.52
CA CYS A 876 32.14 -12.86 25.32
C CYS A 876 32.99 -14.10 25.65
N VAL A 877 32.59 -15.26 25.13
CA VAL A 877 33.28 -16.56 25.30
C VAL A 877 33.59 -17.18 23.94
N SER A 878 34.73 -17.86 23.78
CA SER A 878 35.12 -18.46 22.50
C SER A 878 34.15 -19.56 22.07
N ASP A 879 33.70 -19.55 20.82
CA ASP A 879 32.82 -20.58 20.28
C ASP A 879 33.60 -21.89 20.00
N GLU A 880 33.04 -23.04 20.36
CA GLU A 880 33.68 -24.35 20.15
C GLU A 880 33.69 -24.73 18.66
N GLY A 881 34.82 -24.50 17.99
CA GLY A 881 35.41 -25.44 17.03
C GLY A 881 36.66 -26.02 17.68
N SER A 882 36.55 -27.08 18.48
CA SER A 882 37.63 -27.46 19.40
C SER A 882 38.87 -28.09 18.75
N ASP A 883 38.83 -28.43 17.46
CA ASP A 883 39.84 -29.34 16.88
C ASP A 883 40.58 -28.79 15.62
N ILE A 884 40.24 -27.62 15.06
CA ILE A 884 40.99 -27.04 13.92
C ILE A 884 42.03 -26.04 14.43
N THR A 885 43.29 -26.47 14.49
CA THR A 885 44.41 -25.65 14.94
C THR A 885 45.51 -25.50 13.89
N SER A 886 45.55 -26.38 12.89
CA SER A 886 46.53 -26.36 11.81
C SER A 886 45.87 -26.42 10.45
N CYS A 887 46.59 -26.03 9.38
CA CYS A 887 46.14 -26.28 8.02
C CYS A 887 45.90 -27.78 7.80
N GLY A 888 46.72 -28.64 8.43
CA GLY A 888 46.57 -30.10 8.36
C GLY A 888 45.25 -30.65 8.89
N ASP A 889 44.54 -29.88 9.73
CA ASP A 889 43.24 -30.31 10.29
C ASP A 889 42.09 -30.14 9.28
N TYR A 890 42.31 -29.47 8.14
CA TYR A 890 41.31 -29.35 7.09
C TYR A 890 41.15 -30.69 6.34
N GLU A 891 39.99 -31.32 6.48
CA GLU A 891 39.69 -32.60 5.82
C GLU A 891 39.26 -32.45 4.35
N THR A 892 39.03 -31.22 3.85
CA THR A 892 38.58 -30.98 2.48
C THR A 892 39.36 -29.88 1.77
N SER A 893 39.60 -30.07 0.47
CA SER A 893 40.32 -29.10 -0.36
C SER A 893 39.63 -27.74 -0.43
N GLY A 894 38.30 -27.71 -0.44
CA GLY A 894 37.53 -26.46 -0.40
C GLY A 894 37.87 -25.62 0.83
N GLN A 895 37.79 -26.23 2.02
CA GLN A 895 38.09 -25.55 3.29
C GLN A 895 39.57 -25.14 3.38
N CYS A 896 40.47 -25.98 2.88
CA CYS A 896 41.90 -25.70 2.81
C CYS A 896 42.23 -24.48 1.93
N PHE A 897 41.72 -24.43 0.69
CA PHE A 897 41.97 -23.32 -0.23
C PHE A 897 41.35 -22.01 0.23
N THR A 898 40.17 -22.07 0.86
CA THR A 898 39.52 -20.86 1.38
C THR A 898 40.12 -20.41 2.70
N ASP A 899 40.81 -21.31 3.41
CA ASP A 899 41.30 -21.15 4.78
C ASP A 899 40.24 -20.46 5.65
N GLU A 900 39.10 -21.13 5.82
CA GLU A 900 37.87 -20.57 6.41
C GLU A 900 38.10 -19.94 7.79
N TYR A 901 39.03 -20.50 8.58
CA TYR A 901 39.38 -20.01 9.92
C TYR A 901 40.63 -19.12 9.95
N GLY A 902 41.22 -18.82 8.79
CA GLY A 902 42.38 -17.95 8.66
C GLY A 902 43.67 -18.50 9.29
N ILE A 903 43.77 -19.81 9.51
CA ILE A 903 44.90 -20.49 10.15
C ILE A 903 46.21 -20.16 9.44
N GLY A 904 46.17 -20.15 8.10
CA GLY A 904 47.29 -19.82 7.23
C GLY A 904 47.60 -18.32 7.15
N ARG A 905 46.78 -17.43 7.72
CA ARG A 905 46.87 -15.96 7.55
C ARG A 905 47.00 -15.17 8.86
N LEU A 906 46.90 -15.82 10.02
CA LEU A 906 46.95 -15.18 11.34
C LEU A 906 48.39 -14.95 11.83
N PRO A 907 48.74 -13.76 12.36
CA PRO A 907 50.11 -13.42 12.75
C PRO A 907 50.60 -13.98 14.11
N GLU A 908 49.87 -14.89 14.77
CA GLU A 908 50.33 -15.60 15.99
C GLU A 908 49.89 -17.10 15.94
N PRO A 909 50.70 -18.05 16.44
CA PRO A 909 50.78 -19.40 15.87
C PRO A 909 49.58 -20.25 16.27
N VAL A 910 48.72 -20.54 15.30
CA VAL A 910 47.76 -21.64 15.40
C VAL A 910 48.41 -22.91 14.84
N ASP A 911 49.05 -22.82 13.67
CA ASP A 911 49.74 -23.95 13.03
C ASP A 911 51.16 -24.20 13.61
N PRO A 912 51.48 -25.44 14.05
CA PRO A 912 52.82 -25.86 14.47
C PRO A 912 53.99 -25.48 13.54
N MET A 913 53.76 -25.37 12.22
CA MET A 913 54.79 -25.07 11.22
C MET A 913 54.98 -23.58 10.90
N TRP A 914 54.17 -22.72 11.50
CA TRP A 914 54.22 -21.27 11.27
C TRP A 914 55.61 -20.67 11.47
N ASP A 915 56.25 -21.02 12.59
CA ASP A 915 57.59 -20.51 12.94
C ASP A 915 58.70 -21.21 12.13
N THR A 916 58.53 -22.49 11.80
CA THR A 916 59.51 -23.27 11.01
C THR A 916 59.68 -22.69 9.60
N LEU A 917 58.57 -22.24 8.99
CA LEU A 917 58.57 -21.56 7.69
C LEU A 917 58.85 -20.05 7.79
N ASN A 918 59.07 -19.51 8.99
CA ASN A 918 59.30 -18.08 9.24
C ASN A 918 58.17 -17.19 8.66
N CYS A 919 56.92 -17.66 8.76
CA CYS A 919 55.73 -17.00 8.23
C CYS A 919 55.54 -15.59 8.83
N GLY A 920 55.35 -14.58 7.97
CA GLY A 920 55.30 -13.17 8.35
C GLY A 920 56.67 -12.53 8.66
N GLY A 921 57.74 -13.33 8.71
CA GLY A 921 59.12 -12.89 8.85
C GLY A 921 59.72 -12.37 7.53
N LEU A 922 61.00 -12.01 7.57
CA LEU A 922 61.77 -11.66 6.38
C LEU A 922 62.74 -12.80 6.01
N ASP A 923 62.86 -13.10 4.72
CA ASP A 923 63.89 -14.02 4.20
C ASP A 923 65.30 -13.40 4.23
N GLU A 924 66.32 -14.17 3.85
CA GLU A 924 67.71 -13.70 3.81
C GLU A 924 67.94 -12.49 2.86
N ASN A 925 67.00 -12.24 1.94
CA ASN A 925 67.02 -11.15 0.97
C ASN A 925 66.13 -9.97 1.37
N GLY A 926 65.49 -10.01 2.55
CA GLY A 926 64.64 -8.95 3.10
C GLY A 926 63.21 -8.91 2.54
N ARG A 927 62.71 -10.01 1.95
CA ARG A 927 61.35 -10.16 1.45
C ARG A 927 60.46 -10.81 2.51
N ILE A 928 59.18 -10.43 2.58
CA ILE A 928 58.24 -11.00 3.55
C ILE A 928 57.86 -12.41 3.11
N VAL A 929 57.96 -13.37 4.03
CA VAL A 929 57.45 -14.73 3.86
C VAL A 929 55.95 -14.71 4.10
N GLN A 930 55.18 -15.05 3.10
CA GLN A 930 53.73 -15.17 3.19
C GLN A 930 53.37 -16.65 3.23
N CYS A 931 52.60 -17.03 4.24
CA CYS A 931 52.06 -18.37 4.35
C CYS A 931 50.56 -18.36 4.09
N GLU A 932 50.04 -19.49 3.63
CA GLU A 932 48.62 -19.77 3.54
C GLU A 932 48.40 -21.28 3.49
N CYS A 933 47.21 -21.75 3.84
CA CYS A 933 46.86 -23.15 3.66
C CYS A 933 46.66 -23.44 2.16
N ASP A 934 47.21 -24.55 1.68
CA ASP A 934 47.05 -25.01 0.30
C ASP A 934 46.95 -26.53 0.23
N TRP A 935 46.21 -27.04 -0.75
CA TRP A 935 45.93 -28.47 -0.84
C TRP A 935 47.02 -29.19 -1.64
N ASP A 936 47.68 -30.19 -1.05
CA ASP A 936 48.56 -31.08 -1.82
C ASP A 936 47.72 -32.06 -2.62
N THR A 937 47.63 -31.83 -3.93
CA THR A 937 46.85 -32.69 -4.82
C THR A 937 47.42 -34.09 -5.00
N ASP A 938 48.70 -34.32 -4.68
CA ASP A 938 49.31 -35.65 -4.83
C ASP A 938 49.01 -36.56 -3.63
N ASP A 939 48.99 -36.00 -2.42
CA ASP A 939 48.79 -36.74 -1.16
C ASP A 939 47.37 -36.56 -0.57
N ASP A 940 46.55 -35.68 -1.17
CA ASP A 940 45.15 -35.40 -0.81
C ASP A 940 44.99 -34.92 0.64
N GLU A 941 45.90 -34.04 1.05
CA GLU A 941 45.95 -33.44 2.39
C GLU A 941 46.22 -31.94 2.31
N CYS A 942 45.76 -31.19 3.31
CA CYS A 942 46.02 -29.76 3.39
C CYS A 942 47.36 -29.49 4.09
N GLY A 943 48.17 -28.59 3.53
CA GLY A 943 49.46 -28.20 4.08
C GLY A 943 49.61 -26.68 4.19
N LEU A 944 50.64 -26.25 4.91
CA LEU A 944 50.99 -24.84 5.00
C LEU A 944 51.98 -24.50 3.87
N LYS A 945 51.59 -23.60 2.98
CA LYS A 945 52.38 -23.18 1.82
C LYS A 945 53.07 -21.86 2.10
N ALA A 946 54.39 -21.84 1.94
CA ALA A 946 55.20 -20.62 1.98
C ALA A 946 55.50 -20.07 0.59
N SER A 947 55.33 -18.76 0.44
CA SER A 947 55.64 -17.95 -0.74
C SER A 947 56.27 -16.61 -0.34
N TYR A 948 56.76 -15.81 -1.29
CA TYR A 948 57.35 -14.49 -1.01
C TYR A 948 56.63 -13.38 -1.76
N ARG A 949 56.57 -12.18 -1.17
CA ARG A 949 55.96 -11.00 -1.81
C ARG A 949 56.98 -9.90 -2.10
N ASP A 950 57.17 -9.55 -3.38
CA ASP A 950 57.92 -8.36 -3.80
C ASP A 950 57.11 -7.08 -3.51
N SER A 951 57.70 -6.10 -2.82
CA SER A 951 57.05 -4.86 -2.36
C SER A 951 56.83 -3.80 -3.45
N GLY A 952 56.43 -4.18 -4.66
CA GLY A 952 56.24 -3.23 -5.77
C GLY A 952 55.31 -3.75 -6.86
N GLY A 953 54.06 -3.25 -6.88
CA GLY A 953 53.05 -3.61 -7.86
C GLY A 953 53.41 -3.22 -9.30
N GLY A 954 53.43 -4.22 -10.19
CA GLY A 954 53.48 -4.06 -11.64
C GLY A 954 52.78 -5.26 -12.32
N ASN A 955 51.95 -4.99 -13.32
CA ASN A 955 51.02 -5.92 -13.98
C ASN A 955 51.68 -6.96 -14.92
N ASN A 956 52.68 -7.70 -14.46
CA ASN A 956 53.15 -8.93 -15.10
C ASN A 956 53.54 -9.92 -13.98
N ALA A 957 52.55 -10.53 -13.32
CA ALA A 957 52.79 -11.58 -12.35
C ALA A 957 53.05 -12.90 -13.08
N CYS A 958 54.25 -13.46 -12.92
CA CYS A 958 54.55 -14.87 -13.19
C CYS A 958 54.41 -15.64 -11.86
N GLU A 959 54.02 -16.91 -11.92
CA GLU A 959 53.97 -17.75 -10.71
C GLU A 959 55.38 -17.95 -10.16
N GLU A 960 55.59 -17.62 -8.88
CA GLU A 960 56.86 -17.80 -8.18
C GLU A 960 56.98 -19.24 -7.65
N ASN A 961 58.20 -19.72 -7.42
CA ASN A 961 58.46 -20.99 -6.78
C ASN A 961 57.97 -20.98 -5.32
N THR A 962 57.31 -22.05 -4.88
CA THR A 962 56.72 -22.18 -3.54
C THR A 962 57.16 -23.45 -2.84
N CYS A 963 57.00 -23.48 -1.53
CA CYS A 963 57.26 -24.66 -0.71
C CYS A 963 56.00 -25.00 0.09
N LEU A 964 55.44 -26.18 -0.15
CA LEU A 964 54.32 -26.71 0.62
C LEU A 964 54.86 -27.69 1.67
N VAL A 965 54.46 -27.52 2.93
CA VAL A 965 54.81 -28.46 3.99
C VAL A 965 53.56 -29.09 4.60
N THR A 966 53.59 -30.41 4.70
CA THR A 966 52.61 -31.22 5.44
C THR A 966 53.34 -31.98 6.54
N TYR A 967 52.62 -32.46 7.56
CA TYR A 967 53.25 -33.18 8.65
C TYR A 967 52.34 -34.19 9.33
N GLU A 968 52.97 -35.26 9.84
CA GLU A 968 52.30 -36.24 10.69
C GLU A 968 52.61 -35.97 12.17
N GLU A 969 51.56 -35.87 12.98
CA GLU A 969 51.67 -35.60 14.41
C GLU A 969 51.97 -36.86 15.25
N GLY A 970 52.91 -36.73 16.19
CA GLY A 970 53.19 -37.73 17.22
C GLY A 970 52.33 -37.56 18.48
N GLN A 971 52.52 -38.40 19.50
CA GLN A 971 51.79 -38.22 20.76
C GLN A 971 52.36 -37.07 21.60
N CYS A 972 51.50 -36.20 22.13
CA CYS A 972 51.86 -35.17 23.08
C CYS A 972 52.36 -35.79 24.41
N ASP A 973 53.64 -35.65 24.71
CA ASP A 973 54.25 -36.18 25.94
C ASP A 973 54.97 -35.05 26.70
N ASN A 974 54.48 -34.73 27.90
CA ASN A 974 54.96 -33.62 28.74
C ASN A 974 54.88 -32.22 28.10
N GLY A 975 53.86 -31.98 27.28
CA GLY A 975 53.59 -30.66 26.69
C GLY A 975 54.38 -30.35 25.42
N PHE A 976 55.06 -31.35 24.86
CA PHE A 976 55.71 -31.29 23.55
C PHE A 976 55.39 -32.56 22.75
N MET A 977 55.41 -32.43 21.42
CA MET A 977 55.07 -33.43 20.42
C MET A 977 56.19 -33.45 19.38
N GLU A 978 56.57 -34.64 18.93
CA GLU A 978 57.49 -34.83 17.80
C GLU A 978 56.65 -34.99 16.53
N ILE A 979 56.94 -34.21 15.50
CA ILE A 979 56.24 -34.25 14.20
C ILE A 979 57.23 -34.57 13.08
N TYR A 980 56.75 -35.24 12.03
CA TYR A 980 57.54 -35.50 10.83
C TYR A 980 57.00 -34.66 9.67
N VAL A 981 57.84 -33.73 9.19
CA VAL A 981 57.48 -32.76 8.15
C VAL A 981 57.94 -33.26 6.80
N ASN A 982 57.02 -33.29 5.85
CA ASN A 982 57.27 -33.52 4.44
C ASN A 982 57.23 -32.16 3.72
N ALA A 983 58.33 -31.79 3.06
CA ALA A 983 58.45 -30.52 2.37
C ALA A 983 58.56 -30.76 0.86
N LYS A 984 57.71 -30.10 0.10
CA LYS A 984 57.57 -30.26 -1.34
C LYS A 984 57.78 -28.93 -2.04
N TRP A 985 58.77 -28.90 -2.91
CA TRP A 985 59.05 -27.73 -3.74
C TRP A 985 58.24 -27.75 -5.02
N GLU A 986 57.59 -26.64 -5.33
CA GLU A 986 56.80 -26.45 -6.55
C GLU A 986 57.43 -25.34 -7.39
N GLY A 987 57.81 -25.68 -8.62
CA GLY A 987 58.45 -24.75 -9.55
C GLY A 987 57.45 -23.87 -10.28
N GLY A 988 57.59 -22.56 -10.12
CA GLY A 988 56.85 -21.53 -10.84
C GLY A 988 57.47 -21.16 -12.20
N GLU A 989 56.79 -20.31 -12.96
CA GLU A 989 57.18 -19.91 -14.32
C GLU A 989 58.40 -18.96 -14.38
N CYS A 990 58.84 -18.42 -13.25
CA CYS A 990 60.02 -17.57 -13.17
C CYS A 990 60.96 -17.96 -12.01
N ASP A 991 62.27 -17.70 -12.19
CA ASP A 991 63.33 -17.99 -11.21
C ASP A 991 63.28 -17.03 -9.99
N LYS A 992 62.10 -16.91 -9.36
CA LYS A 992 61.80 -16.13 -8.15
C LYS A 992 60.95 -17.01 -7.24
N GLY A 993 61.09 -16.86 -5.92
CA GLY A 993 60.35 -17.66 -4.93
C GLY A 993 61.27 -18.42 -3.97
N VAL A 994 60.74 -19.44 -3.28
CA VAL A 994 61.49 -20.35 -2.39
C VAL A 994 62.41 -21.24 -3.22
N GLY A 995 63.67 -21.37 -2.83
CA GLY A 995 64.63 -22.25 -3.54
C GLY A 995 64.34 -23.73 -3.30
N GLU A 996 64.62 -24.60 -4.27
CA GLU A 996 64.42 -26.05 -4.12
C GLU A 996 65.26 -26.63 -2.96
N ASP A 997 66.53 -26.23 -2.84
CA ASP A 997 67.40 -26.64 -1.74
C ASP A 997 66.91 -26.09 -0.38
N GLU A 998 66.38 -24.87 -0.36
CA GLU A 998 65.83 -24.22 0.85
C GLU A 998 64.54 -24.92 1.32
N CYS A 999 63.65 -25.27 0.37
CA CYS A 999 62.44 -26.01 0.68
C CYS A 999 62.73 -27.41 1.24
N ASN A 1000 63.71 -28.10 0.64
CA ASN A 1000 64.11 -29.43 1.10
C ASN A 1000 64.72 -29.42 2.52
N GLU A 1001 65.25 -28.29 3.00
CA GLU A 1001 65.78 -28.17 4.37
C GLU A 1001 64.68 -28.13 5.44
N PHE A 1002 63.43 -27.76 5.09
CA PHE A 1002 62.31 -27.81 6.02
C PHE A 1002 61.86 -29.24 6.35
N GLY A 1003 62.11 -30.20 5.44
CA GLY A 1003 61.72 -31.59 5.61
C GLY A 1003 62.53 -32.32 6.69
N GLY A 1004 61.86 -33.14 7.51
CA GLY A 1004 62.49 -33.92 8.58
C GLY A 1004 61.71 -33.91 9.90
N THR A 1005 62.33 -34.40 10.97
CA THR A 1005 61.69 -34.51 12.29
C THR A 1005 61.90 -33.26 13.14
N HIS A 1006 60.81 -32.68 13.65
CA HIS A 1006 60.78 -31.46 14.45
C HIS A 1006 60.02 -31.67 15.77
N ILE A 1007 60.26 -30.82 16.77
CA ILE A 1007 59.61 -30.91 18.10
C ILE A 1007 58.86 -29.61 18.41
N VAL A 1008 57.56 -29.71 18.69
CA VAL A 1008 56.62 -28.59 18.88
C VAL A 1008 55.81 -28.70 20.19
N PRO A 1009 55.26 -27.63 20.79
CA PRO A 1009 54.49 -27.68 22.05
C PRO A 1009 53.02 -28.15 21.88
N CYS A 1010 52.37 -28.73 22.91
CA CYS A 1010 50.96 -29.21 22.85
C CYS A 1010 50.16 -29.21 24.21
N GLY A 1011 48.85 -28.84 24.20
CA GLY A 1011 47.82 -28.97 25.27
C GLY A 1011 47.60 -27.80 26.30
N ARG A 1012 46.34 -27.45 26.68
CA ARG A 1012 45.94 -26.52 27.80
C ARG A 1012 44.93 -27.16 28.81
N PRO A 1013 44.82 -26.73 30.10
CA PRO A 1013 44.04 -27.47 31.14
C PRO A 1013 42.92 -26.66 31.85
N ILE A 1014 41.63 -27.04 31.78
CA ILE A 1014 40.62 -26.69 32.81
C ILE A 1014 39.54 -27.80 32.94
N ILE A 1015 39.19 -28.17 34.18
CA ILE A 1015 38.10 -29.11 34.57
C ILE A 1015 37.04 -28.30 35.33
N GLU A 1016 35.75 -28.39 34.97
CA GLU A 1016 34.63 -28.06 35.86
C GLU A 1016 33.53 -29.15 35.84
N LEU A 1017 32.95 -29.42 37.02
CA LEU A 1017 31.80 -30.31 37.26
C LEU A 1017 30.61 -29.47 37.74
N PRO A 1018 29.35 -29.85 37.42
CA PRO A 1018 28.17 -29.02 37.72
C PRO A 1018 27.75 -29.11 39.20
N PHE A 1019 27.04 -28.08 39.68
CA PHE A 1019 26.06 -28.02 40.80
C PHE A 1019 26.30 -27.00 41.95
N PHE A 1020 25.31 -26.08 42.09
CA PHE A 1020 24.88 -25.23 43.24
C PHE A 1020 25.65 -23.95 43.60
N GLY A 1021 24.97 -22.79 43.46
CA GLY A 1021 25.37 -21.52 44.07
C GLY A 1021 25.19 -21.52 45.60
N GLY A 1022 26.11 -20.86 46.31
CA GLY A 1022 26.19 -20.91 47.79
C GLY A 1022 24.96 -20.40 48.55
N VAL A 1023 24.17 -19.51 47.95
CA VAL A 1023 22.91 -19.01 48.54
C VAL A 1023 21.80 -20.08 48.44
N GLN A 1024 21.74 -20.79 47.32
CA GLN A 1024 20.81 -21.90 47.10
C GLN A 1024 21.17 -23.10 47.99
N PHE A 1025 22.46 -23.35 48.24
CA PHE A 1025 22.93 -24.35 49.20
C PHE A 1025 22.54 -24.00 50.64
N ALA A 1026 22.65 -22.74 51.05
CA ALA A 1026 22.24 -22.29 52.38
C ALA A 1026 20.72 -22.39 52.59
N ILE A 1027 19.91 -22.00 51.59
CA ILE A 1027 18.45 -22.12 51.63
C ILE A 1027 18.04 -23.60 51.66
N ALA A 1028 18.66 -24.46 50.86
CA ALA A 1028 18.42 -25.90 50.87
C ALA A 1028 18.73 -26.53 52.23
N LEU A 1029 19.85 -26.16 52.88
CA LEU A 1029 20.17 -26.64 54.23
C LEU A 1029 19.18 -26.16 55.30
N ILE A 1030 18.68 -24.93 55.21
CA ILE A 1030 17.66 -24.39 56.13
C ILE A 1030 16.34 -25.15 55.94
N VAL A 1031 15.92 -25.38 54.70
CA VAL A 1031 14.69 -26.12 54.37
C VAL A 1031 14.80 -27.58 54.81
N ILE A 1032 15.93 -28.24 54.56
CA ILE A 1032 16.21 -29.60 55.03
C ILE A 1032 16.21 -29.66 56.56
N PHE A 1033 16.77 -28.66 57.26
CA PHE A 1033 16.76 -28.61 58.71
C PHE A 1033 15.35 -28.39 59.29
N ILE A 1034 14.52 -27.57 58.66
CA ILE A 1034 13.12 -27.35 59.04
C ILE A 1034 12.29 -28.63 58.81
N ILE A 1035 12.45 -29.28 57.65
CA ILE A 1035 11.78 -30.55 57.34
C ILE A 1035 12.22 -31.64 58.32
N TYR A 1036 13.53 -31.76 58.59
CA TYR A 1036 14.07 -32.69 59.58
C TYR A 1036 13.50 -32.42 60.98
N TYR A 1037 13.41 -31.16 61.40
CA TYR A 1037 12.88 -30.77 62.71
C TYR A 1037 11.38 -31.07 62.86
N VAL A 1038 10.58 -30.82 61.81
CA VAL A 1038 9.13 -31.08 61.80
C VAL A 1038 8.84 -32.59 61.76
N PHE A 1039 9.61 -33.38 61.00
CA PHE A 1039 9.44 -34.83 60.91
C PHE A 1039 9.93 -35.58 62.17
N PHE A 1040 10.97 -35.11 62.87
CA PHE A 1040 11.53 -35.81 64.03
C PHE A 1040 10.96 -35.43 65.40
N ARG A 1041 10.17 -34.35 65.52
CA ARG A 1041 9.44 -34.04 66.77
C ARG A 1041 8.06 -34.70 66.91
N THR A 1042 7.52 -35.30 65.85
CA THR A 1042 6.22 -35.99 65.91
C THR A 1042 6.32 -37.49 66.25
N LYS A 1043 7.53 -38.04 66.51
CA LYS A 1043 7.73 -39.46 66.94
C LYS A 1043 8.23 -39.71 68.38
N LYS A 1044 8.18 -38.72 69.29
CA LYS A 1044 8.26 -38.97 70.75
C LYS A 1044 7.25 -38.14 71.56
N ARG A 1045 5.98 -38.45 71.38
CA ARG A 1045 4.96 -38.51 72.45
C ARG A 1045 4.22 -39.85 72.35
N LYS A 1046 4.94 -40.91 72.66
CA LYS A 1046 4.69 -41.66 73.88
C LYS A 1046 5.82 -41.33 74.84
#